data_AF-A0A0P9XWQ6-F1
#
_entry.id   AF-A0A0P9XWQ6-F1
#
_cell.length_a   1.000
_cell.length_b   1.000
_cell.length_c   1.000
_cell.angle_alpha   90.00
_cell.angle_beta   90.00
_cell.angle_gamma   90.00
#
_symmetry.space_group_name_H-M   'P 1'
#
loop_
_entity.id
_entity.type
_entity.pdbx_description
1 polymer ?
#
loop_
_entity_poly.entity_id
_entity_poly.type
_entity_poly.pdbx_seq_one_letter_code
_entity_poly.pdbx_strand_id
1 'polypeptide(L)'
;MIVSPCDAPKTPVKRLRSALLASSALVCLFSAGQLWAFNLDDVAAKAKEMAGQKFEAPRSNLPNELRDMKFADYQKIRFRDDKAEWAGEKTPFKVSFYHQGMHFDTPVKINEVTATSVDEIKYDPSRFDFGDLKIDPKSTEKLGYAGFRVLYPINKDDKQDEIMTMLGASYFRVIGKGQVYGLSARGMAIDTASPSGEEFPRFKEFWIEKPGPDDNHLVIFALLDSPRATGAYQLTLRPGTNTLVDVKSRMFLRDKVNKLGVAPLTSMFLFGANQPSRVPNYRRELHDSSGLSIQAANGEWLWRPLNNPKHLSISSFSVENPRGFGLLQRGRDFSQYEDLDDRYDKRPSAWIEPKGDWGKGTVELVEIPTADETNDNIVAYWKPETLAEPGQEMAFDYRLHWTMQENSIHSPDLGWVKQTQRSIGDVRQSNLIRQPDGSLAFLVDFVGPVLAALPEDKTIRSQVTTDDNVELVENNLRYNPVTKGYRLTLRVKVKDSSKPTEMRAYLLREIPAEPGKEPALLVADKAEEKKAAAKEAAKPAVAKESANDQVEIAKADAPKAEAAKPETAKSEAGKADAAKADAAKGKGEVAKADASKADASKAEVAKDKDGKEIQQPETEAAPTHPEPAKTLQVMTETWSYQLPSDE
;
A
#
# COMPACT_ATOMS: atom_id res chain seq x y z
N MET A 1 -23.67 71.04 76.17
CA MET A 1 -22.78 71.21 74.99
C MET A 1 -22.68 69.87 74.27
N ILE A 2 -22.64 69.96 72.94
CA ILE A 2 -22.70 68.92 71.90
C ILE A 2 -21.77 67.73 72.15
N VAL A 3 -22.24 66.49 71.93
CA VAL A 3 -21.43 65.37 71.39
C VAL A 3 -22.34 64.42 70.58
N SER A 4 -21.94 64.15 69.34
CA SER A 4 -22.46 63.14 68.40
C SER A 4 -21.86 61.75 68.71
N PRO A 5 -22.51 60.62 68.35
CA PRO A 5 -21.75 59.68 67.50
C PRO A 5 -22.55 58.88 66.45
N CYS A 6 -21.92 58.83 65.28
CA CYS A 6 -21.57 57.66 64.46
C CYS A 6 -22.63 56.78 63.77
N ASP A 7 -22.42 56.75 62.44
CA ASP A 7 -22.90 55.87 61.38
C ASP A 7 -22.92 54.36 61.66
N ALA A 8 -23.97 53.70 61.17
CA ALA A 8 -23.96 52.28 60.82
C ALA A 8 -24.20 52.11 59.30
N PRO A 9 -23.33 51.40 58.56
CA PRO A 9 -23.43 51.32 57.11
C PRO A 9 -24.51 50.32 56.67
N LYS A 10 -25.39 50.77 55.78
CA LYS A 10 -26.37 49.94 55.07
C LYS A 10 -25.65 48.97 54.13
N THR A 11 -25.77 47.67 54.36
CA THR A 11 -25.32 46.64 53.41
C THR A 11 -26.16 46.70 52.13
N PRO A 12 -25.55 46.85 50.94
CA PRO A 12 -26.30 47.01 49.72
C PRO A 12 -26.76 45.63 49.22
N VAL A 13 -28.07 45.49 49.01
CA VAL A 13 -28.78 44.34 48.42
C VAL A 13 -28.13 43.82 47.12
N LYS A 14 -27.33 44.64 46.43
CA LYS A 14 -26.51 44.24 45.28
C LYS A 14 -25.48 43.14 45.61
N ARG A 15 -24.83 43.15 46.77
CA ARG A 15 -23.80 42.14 47.11
C ARG A 15 -24.39 40.74 47.30
N LEU A 16 -25.62 40.63 47.80
CA LEU A 16 -26.29 39.34 47.99
C LEU A 16 -26.75 38.71 46.67
N ARG A 17 -27.20 39.54 45.71
CA ARG A 17 -27.55 39.06 44.34
C ARG A 17 -26.32 38.68 43.53
N SER A 18 -25.22 39.42 43.64
CA SER A 18 -23.95 39.06 43.00
C SER A 18 -23.34 37.79 43.60
N ALA A 19 -23.47 37.58 44.91
CA ALA A 19 -23.06 36.34 45.57
C ALA A 19 -23.92 35.14 45.12
N LEU A 20 -25.25 35.26 45.05
CA LEU A 20 -26.10 34.16 44.56
C LEU A 20 -25.86 33.83 43.07
N LEU A 21 -25.62 34.82 42.21
CA LEU A 21 -25.30 34.59 40.79
C LEU A 21 -23.92 33.95 40.61
N ALA A 22 -22.92 34.35 41.41
CA ALA A 22 -21.60 33.73 41.41
C ALA A 22 -21.64 32.28 41.93
N SER A 23 -22.43 32.02 42.99
CA SER A 23 -22.65 30.66 43.52
C SER A 23 -23.38 29.76 42.52
N SER A 24 -24.39 30.28 41.80
CA SER A 24 -25.10 29.51 40.78
C SER A 24 -24.23 29.22 39.56
N ALA A 25 -23.37 30.16 39.15
CA ALA A 25 -22.39 29.93 38.09
C ALA A 25 -21.31 28.91 38.50
N LEU A 26 -20.84 28.93 39.75
CA LEU A 26 -19.91 27.94 40.28
C LEU A 26 -20.54 26.54 40.35
N VAL A 27 -21.80 26.44 40.81
CA VAL A 27 -22.53 25.17 40.84
C VAL A 27 -22.76 24.64 39.42
N CYS A 28 -23.07 25.48 38.42
CA CYS A 28 -23.15 25.04 37.02
C CYS A 28 -21.79 24.58 36.44
N LEU A 29 -20.68 25.19 36.85
CA LEU A 29 -19.32 24.78 36.47
C LEU A 29 -18.88 23.45 37.14
N PHE A 30 -19.39 23.13 38.32
CA PHE A 30 -19.18 21.83 38.99
C PHE A 30 -20.25 20.77 38.67
N SER A 31 -21.39 21.17 38.09
CA SER A 31 -22.46 20.26 37.62
C SER A 31 -22.31 19.87 36.15
N ALA A 32 -21.40 20.51 35.42
CA ALA A 32 -20.85 19.96 34.20
C ALA A 32 -19.94 18.79 34.61
N GLY A 33 -20.56 17.66 34.98
CA GLY A 33 -19.85 16.39 35.03
C GLY A 33 -19.08 16.29 33.72
N GLN A 34 -17.77 16.05 33.79
CA GLN A 34 -16.98 15.79 32.59
C GLN A 34 -17.75 14.73 31.80
N LEU A 35 -18.34 15.13 30.68
CA LEU A 35 -18.86 14.21 29.68
C LEU A 35 -17.64 13.43 29.22
N TRP A 36 -17.37 12.29 29.86
CA TRP A 36 -16.33 11.34 29.47
C TRP A 36 -16.77 10.70 28.16
N ALA A 37 -16.47 11.38 27.06
CA ALA A 37 -16.61 10.83 25.72
C ALA A 37 -15.41 9.92 25.46
N PHE A 38 -15.66 8.61 25.39
CA PHE A 38 -14.66 7.61 25.02
C PHE A 38 -14.06 7.95 23.65
N ASN A 39 -12.74 7.88 23.52
CA ASN A 39 -12.04 8.31 22.32
C ASN A 39 -10.74 7.53 22.08
N LEU A 40 -9.98 7.92 21.05
CA LEU A 40 -8.74 7.25 20.66
C LEU A 40 -7.67 7.31 21.77
N ASP A 41 -7.61 8.38 22.55
CA ASP A 41 -6.60 8.55 23.59
C ASP A 41 -6.80 7.54 24.74
N ASP A 42 -8.04 7.14 25.02
CA ASP A 42 -8.35 6.07 25.99
C ASP A 42 -7.76 4.73 25.53
N VAL A 43 -7.86 4.43 24.23
CA VAL A 43 -7.29 3.21 23.64
C VAL A 43 -5.77 3.31 23.54
N ALA A 44 -5.24 4.48 23.19
CA ALA A 44 -3.81 4.72 23.09
C ALA A 44 -3.12 4.61 24.46
N ALA A 45 -3.76 5.07 25.54
CA ALA A 45 -3.28 4.89 26.90
C ALA A 45 -3.15 3.39 27.25
N LYS A 46 -4.16 2.57 26.93
CA LYS A 46 -4.10 1.10 27.10
C LYS A 46 -2.99 0.46 26.27
N ALA A 47 -2.88 0.84 24.99
CA ALA A 47 -1.84 0.31 24.10
C ALA A 47 -0.43 0.64 24.62
N LYS A 48 -0.22 1.87 25.08
CA LYS A 48 1.05 2.33 25.66
C LYS A 48 1.41 1.59 26.93
N GLU A 49 0.44 1.40 27.83
CA GLU A 49 0.63 0.62 29.05
C GLU A 49 1.08 -0.82 28.70
N MET A 50 0.39 -1.46 27.75
CA MET A 50 0.71 -2.82 27.31
C MET A 50 2.06 -2.94 26.58
N ALA A 51 2.53 -1.88 25.93
CA ALA A 51 3.87 -1.84 25.34
C ALA A 51 4.98 -1.80 26.41
N GLY A 52 4.68 -1.30 27.62
CA GLY A 52 5.58 -1.33 28.78
C GLY A 52 5.61 -2.65 29.54
N GLN A 53 4.80 -3.63 29.14
CA GLN A 53 4.67 -4.93 29.81
C GLN A 53 5.12 -6.06 28.89
N LYS A 54 5.47 -7.22 29.46
CA LYS A 54 5.79 -8.42 28.67
C LYS A 54 4.54 -8.89 27.92
N PHE A 55 4.70 -9.31 26.66
CA PHE A 55 3.59 -9.88 25.89
C PHE A 55 3.06 -11.17 26.52
N GLU A 56 1.74 -11.26 26.62
CA GLU A 56 1.02 -12.46 27.03
C GLU A 56 0.32 -13.09 25.83
N ALA A 57 0.83 -14.23 25.38
CA ALA A 57 0.23 -14.97 24.28
C ALA A 57 -1.21 -15.39 24.64
N PRO A 58 -2.19 -15.15 23.76
CA PRO A 58 -3.57 -15.54 24.01
C PRO A 58 -3.64 -17.07 24.08
N ARG A 59 -4.45 -17.57 25.01
CA ARG A 59 -4.68 -19.01 25.18
C ARG A 59 -6.02 -19.38 24.56
N SER A 60 -6.03 -20.45 23.78
CA SER A 60 -7.26 -21.01 23.23
C SER A 60 -8.25 -21.35 24.36
N ASN A 61 -9.48 -20.85 24.25
CA ASN A 61 -10.62 -21.26 25.07
C ASN A 61 -11.54 -22.23 24.32
N LEU A 62 -11.15 -22.64 23.11
CA LEU A 62 -11.96 -23.44 22.20
C LEU A 62 -11.98 -24.93 22.63
N PRO A 63 -13.17 -25.53 22.86
CA PRO A 63 -13.30 -26.97 23.05
C PRO A 63 -12.86 -27.75 21.81
N ASN A 64 -12.41 -29.00 22.00
CA ASN A 64 -11.90 -29.84 20.90
C ASN A 64 -12.95 -30.03 19.78
N GLU A 65 -14.23 -30.20 20.12
CA GLU A 65 -15.31 -30.37 19.13
C GLU A 65 -15.45 -29.17 18.17
N LEU A 66 -15.14 -27.95 18.61
CA LEU A 66 -15.15 -26.75 17.76
C LEU A 66 -13.79 -26.50 17.10
N ARG A 67 -12.69 -26.93 17.73
CA ARG A 67 -11.33 -26.81 17.18
C ARG A 67 -11.12 -27.72 15.98
N ASP A 68 -11.57 -28.96 16.09
CA ASP A 68 -11.37 -30.00 15.08
C ASP A 68 -12.47 -30.03 14.02
N MET A 69 -13.37 -29.04 14.06
CA MET A 69 -14.47 -28.87 13.12
C MET A 69 -13.95 -28.65 11.70
N LYS A 70 -14.59 -29.29 10.72
CA LYS A 70 -14.30 -29.09 9.30
C LYS A 70 -14.96 -27.80 8.80
N PHE A 71 -14.37 -27.18 7.79
CA PHE A 71 -14.89 -25.94 7.20
C PHE A 71 -16.38 -26.03 6.80
N ALA A 72 -16.78 -27.14 6.17
CA ALA A 72 -18.18 -27.36 5.78
C ALA A 72 -19.15 -27.35 6.96
N ASP A 73 -18.73 -27.85 8.13
CA ASP A 73 -19.53 -27.81 9.35
C ASP A 73 -19.53 -26.41 9.95
N TYR A 74 -18.38 -25.72 9.99
CA TYR A 74 -18.31 -24.34 10.47
C TYR A 74 -19.21 -23.40 9.66
N GLN A 75 -19.32 -23.59 8.35
CA GLN A 75 -20.25 -22.83 7.50
C GLN A 75 -21.73 -23.04 7.86
N LYS A 76 -22.10 -24.10 8.57
CA LYS A 76 -23.48 -24.29 9.02
C LYS A 76 -23.83 -23.41 10.22
N ILE A 77 -22.83 -22.92 10.95
CA ILE A 77 -23.04 -21.97 12.04
C ILE A 77 -23.36 -20.59 11.43
N ARG A 78 -24.63 -20.19 11.51
CA ARG A 78 -25.13 -18.94 10.94
C ARG A 78 -25.52 -17.97 12.04
N PHE A 79 -25.18 -16.71 11.87
CA PHE A 79 -25.70 -15.66 12.74
C PHE A 79 -27.18 -15.44 12.41
N ARG A 80 -27.99 -15.18 13.44
CA ARG A 80 -29.41 -14.88 13.30
C ARG A 80 -29.61 -13.38 13.11
N ASP A 81 -30.05 -12.97 11.92
CA ASP A 81 -30.20 -11.54 11.59
C ASP A 81 -31.18 -10.80 12.51
N ASP A 82 -32.22 -11.48 13.02
CA ASP A 82 -33.16 -10.94 14.03
C ASP A 82 -32.49 -10.62 15.38
N LYS A 83 -31.27 -11.13 15.59
CA LYS A 83 -30.46 -10.96 16.79
C LYS A 83 -29.25 -10.05 16.58
N ALA A 84 -29.16 -9.37 15.43
CA ALA A 84 -28.13 -8.37 15.21
C ALA A 84 -28.18 -7.28 16.28
N GLU A 85 -27.01 -6.79 16.68
CA GLU A 85 -26.95 -5.60 17.52
C GLU A 85 -27.65 -4.44 16.82
N TRP A 86 -28.46 -3.71 17.58
CA TRP A 86 -29.32 -2.63 17.09
C TRP A 86 -30.43 -3.05 16.12
N ALA A 87 -30.77 -4.34 15.98
CA ALA A 87 -31.86 -4.81 15.09
C ALA A 87 -33.20 -4.07 15.31
N GLY A 88 -33.56 -3.81 16.57
CA GLY A 88 -34.78 -3.08 16.95
C GLY A 88 -34.65 -1.56 17.04
N GLU A 89 -33.46 -1.02 16.78
CA GLU A 89 -33.15 0.40 16.96
C GLU A 89 -33.27 1.18 15.64
N LYS A 90 -33.64 2.46 15.74
CA LYS A 90 -33.73 3.38 14.60
C LYS A 90 -32.34 3.86 14.20
N THR A 91 -31.56 3.00 13.55
CA THR A 91 -30.28 3.34 12.94
C THR A 91 -30.07 2.49 11.68
N PRO A 92 -29.43 3.01 10.61
CA PRO A 92 -29.18 2.22 9.42
C PRO A 92 -28.14 1.11 9.65
N PHE A 93 -27.25 1.26 10.63
CA PHE A 93 -26.21 0.28 10.93
C PHE A 93 -26.72 -0.84 11.83
N LYS A 94 -26.24 -2.06 11.58
CA LYS A 94 -26.38 -3.21 12.48
C LYS A 94 -25.02 -3.88 12.66
N VAL A 95 -24.87 -4.65 13.74
CA VAL A 95 -23.66 -5.46 13.96
C VAL A 95 -24.05 -6.92 14.13
N SER A 96 -23.44 -7.81 13.34
CA SER A 96 -23.53 -9.25 13.53
C SER A 96 -22.18 -9.82 13.93
N PHE A 97 -22.17 -11.01 14.52
CA PHE A 97 -20.96 -11.55 15.14
C PHE A 97 -20.50 -12.85 14.47
N TYR A 98 -19.19 -13.12 14.53
CA TYR A 98 -18.62 -14.41 14.16
C TYR A 98 -18.53 -15.32 15.38
N HIS A 99 -18.93 -16.57 15.20
CA HIS A 99 -18.74 -17.62 16.19
C HIS A 99 -17.28 -18.12 16.18
N GLN A 100 -16.73 -18.45 17.35
CA GLN A 100 -15.43 -19.13 17.44
C GLN A 100 -15.48 -20.55 16.84
N GLY A 101 -14.36 -21.03 16.30
CA GLY A 101 -14.32 -22.35 15.67
C GLY A 101 -13.15 -22.49 14.71
N MET A 102 -12.74 -23.73 14.46
CA MET A 102 -11.56 -24.05 13.66
C MET A 102 -10.32 -23.31 14.18
N HIS A 103 -9.76 -22.41 13.39
CA HIS A 103 -8.58 -21.61 13.72
C HIS A 103 -8.92 -20.31 14.48
N PHE A 104 -10.19 -19.95 14.62
CA PHE A 104 -10.63 -18.82 15.45
C PHE A 104 -10.80 -19.25 16.90
N ASP A 105 -9.68 -19.59 17.52
CA ASP A 105 -9.60 -20.28 18.80
C ASP A 105 -9.48 -19.33 20.01
N THR A 106 -9.37 -18.03 19.74
CA THR A 106 -9.23 -16.96 20.73
C THR A 106 -10.26 -15.85 20.43
N PRO A 107 -11.00 -15.37 21.43
CA PRO A 107 -12.04 -14.37 21.19
C PRO A 107 -11.47 -12.96 21.14
N VAL A 108 -12.27 -12.06 20.59
CA VAL A 108 -12.13 -10.61 20.74
C VAL A 108 -13.20 -10.10 21.70
N LYS A 109 -12.82 -9.13 22.54
CA LYS A 109 -13.80 -8.41 23.37
C LYS A 109 -14.44 -7.31 22.54
N ILE A 110 -15.75 -7.15 22.64
CA ILE A 110 -16.51 -6.14 21.89
C ILE A 110 -17.34 -5.35 22.88
N ASN A 111 -17.22 -4.03 22.82
CA ASN A 111 -17.94 -3.11 23.68
C ASN A 111 -18.78 -2.17 22.82
N GLU A 112 -19.98 -1.84 23.28
CA GLU A 112 -20.78 -0.72 22.79
C GLU A 112 -20.39 0.55 23.55
N VAL A 113 -20.23 1.66 22.84
CA VAL A 113 -20.05 2.99 23.42
C VAL A 113 -21.32 3.79 23.18
N THR A 114 -21.95 4.26 24.24
CA THR A 114 -23.09 5.18 24.20
C THR A 114 -22.66 6.58 24.65
N ALA A 115 -23.58 7.55 24.62
CA ALA A 115 -23.33 8.89 25.13
C ALA A 115 -22.94 8.93 26.63
N THR A 116 -23.23 7.86 27.39
CA THR A 116 -23.08 7.84 28.85
C THR A 116 -22.35 6.60 29.40
N SER A 117 -22.11 5.58 28.58
CA SER A 117 -21.56 4.30 29.06
C SER A 117 -20.67 3.61 28.03
N VAL A 118 -19.85 2.68 28.52
CA VAL A 118 -19.10 1.71 27.74
C VAL A 118 -19.43 0.32 28.28
N ASP A 119 -20.22 -0.45 27.53
CA ASP A 119 -20.80 -1.71 27.98
C ASP A 119 -20.33 -2.87 27.10
N GLU A 120 -19.93 -3.98 27.70
CA GLU A 120 -19.50 -5.16 26.94
C GLU A 120 -20.69 -5.86 26.28
N ILE A 121 -20.60 -6.09 24.97
CA ILE A 121 -21.51 -6.96 24.24
C ILE A 121 -21.06 -8.41 24.49
N LYS A 122 -21.64 -9.01 25.53
CA LYS A 122 -21.29 -10.38 25.94
C LYS A 122 -21.69 -11.39 24.88
N TYR A 123 -20.88 -12.44 24.75
CA TYR A 123 -21.21 -13.59 23.92
C TYR A 123 -22.53 -14.22 24.35
N ASP A 124 -23.37 -14.49 23.36
CA ASP A 124 -24.67 -15.12 23.52
C ASP A 124 -24.84 -16.18 22.41
N PRO A 125 -24.85 -17.49 22.77
CA PRO A 125 -25.00 -18.57 21.80
C PRO A 125 -26.36 -18.54 21.10
N SER A 126 -27.39 -17.93 21.70
CA SER A 126 -28.74 -17.85 21.12
C SER A 126 -28.82 -16.93 19.89
N ARG A 127 -27.77 -16.15 19.63
CA ARG A 127 -27.61 -15.35 18.40
C ARG A 127 -27.16 -16.19 17.20
N PHE A 128 -26.86 -17.47 17.39
CA PHE A 128 -26.42 -18.36 16.33
C PHE A 128 -27.42 -19.50 16.11
N ASP A 129 -27.59 -19.85 14.85
CA ASP A 129 -28.20 -21.09 14.42
C ASP A 129 -27.07 -22.08 14.08
N PHE A 130 -27.07 -23.23 14.74
CA PHE A 130 -26.08 -24.29 14.54
C PHE A 130 -26.54 -25.32 13.49
N GLY A 131 -27.74 -25.15 12.91
CA GLY A 131 -28.29 -26.06 11.91
C GLY A 131 -28.48 -27.48 12.46
N ASP A 132 -27.92 -28.46 11.77
CA ASP A 132 -27.96 -29.88 12.15
C ASP A 132 -26.76 -30.30 13.03
N LEU A 133 -25.88 -29.35 13.39
CA LEU A 133 -24.73 -29.64 14.24
C LEU A 133 -25.18 -29.99 15.66
N LYS A 134 -24.65 -31.08 16.17
CA LYS A 134 -24.88 -31.52 17.56
C LYS A 134 -23.80 -30.94 18.46
N ILE A 135 -23.93 -29.65 18.79
CA ILE A 135 -23.05 -28.95 19.72
C ILE A 135 -23.63 -29.07 21.14
N ASP A 136 -22.82 -29.50 22.12
CA ASP A 136 -23.24 -29.48 23.53
C ASP A 136 -23.37 -28.00 23.97
N PRO A 137 -24.55 -27.54 24.43
CA PRO A 137 -24.68 -26.16 24.91
C PRO A 137 -23.61 -25.75 25.94
N LYS A 138 -23.14 -26.70 26.77
CA LYS A 138 -22.08 -26.45 27.75
C LYS A 138 -20.74 -26.10 27.12
N SER A 139 -20.47 -26.58 25.91
CA SER A 139 -19.23 -26.26 25.20
C SER A 139 -19.17 -24.80 24.75
N THR A 140 -20.32 -24.14 24.65
CA THR A 140 -20.43 -22.73 24.24
C THR A 140 -20.35 -21.74 25.41
N GLU A 141 -20.53 -22.18 26.65
CA GLU A 141 -20.64 -21.29 27.83
C GLU A 141 -19.41 -20.41 28.11
N LYS A 142 -18.21 -20.85 27.69
CA LYS A 142 -16.94 -20.15 27.90
C LYS A 142 -16.38 -19.50 26.64
N LEU A 143 -17.17 -19.48 25.56
CA LEU A 143 -16.77 -18.84 24.32
C LEU A 143 -16.94 -17.32 24.38
N GLY A 144 -16.29 -16.65 23.43
CA GLY A 144 -16.50 -15.27 23.08
C GLY A 144 -16.86 -15.14 21.60
N TYR A 145 -16.86 -13.91 21.09
CA TYR A 145 -16.97 -13.68 19.65
C TYR A 145 -15.60 -13.79 18.98
N ALA A 146 -15.54 -14.41 17.79
CA ALA A 146 -14.32 -14.46 16.99
C ALA A 146 -14.01 -13.12 16.29
N GLY A 147 -15.05 -12.33 16.06
CA GLY A 147 -15.02 -11.09 15.28
C GLY A 147 -16.43 -10.58 15.07
N PHE A 148 -16.59 -9.56 14.22
CA PHE A 148 -17.90 -9.00 13.89
C PHE A 148 -17.97 -8.51 12.45
N ARG A 149 -19.20 -8.24 12.01
CA ARG A 149 -19.51 -7.62 10.72
C ARG A 149 -20.38 -6.40 10.97
N VAL A 150 -20.20 -5.39 10.14
CA VAL A 150 -21.10 -4.24 10.07
C VAL A 150 -22.05 -4.46 8.90
N LEU A 151 -23.34 -4.29 9.17
CA LEU A 151 -24.40 -4.34 8.16
C LEU A 151 -24.94 -2.94 7.90
N TYR A 152 -25.26 -2.65 6.65
CA TYR A 152 -25.84 -1.39 6.22
C TYR A 152 -26.68 -1.58 4.95
N PRO A 153 -27.76 -0.80 4.74
CA PRO A 153 -28.57 -0.87 3.52
C PRO A 153 -27.90 -0.19 2.32
N ILE A 154 -26.76 -0.73 1.87
CA ILE A 154 -25.92 -0.08 0.85
C ILE A 154 -26.45 -0.29 -0.58
N ASN A 155 -27.06 -1.44 -0.86
CA ASN A 155 -27.56 -1.77 -2.20
C ASN A 155 -29.05 -1.48 -2.36
N LYS A 156 -29.85 -1.75 -1.32
CA LYS A 156 -31.30 -1.56 -1.27
C LYS A 156 -31.72 -1.13 0.14
N ASP A 157 -32.69 -0.23 0.23
CA ASP A 157 -33.15 0.34 1.50
C ASP A 157 -33.73 -0.70 2.46
N ASP A 158 -34.30 -1.79 1.94
CA ASP A 158 -34.95 -2.87 2.68
C ASP A 158 -34.04 -4.09 2.96
N LYS A 159 -32.74 -4.01 2.62
CA LYS A 159 -31.80 -5.12 2.75
C LYS A 159 -30.56 -4.69 3.50
N GLN A 160 -30.26 -5.37 4.61
CA GLN A 160 -29.00 -5.21 5.33
C GLN A 160 -27.91 -6.04 4.63
N ASP A 161 -26.94 -5.38 4.01
CA ASP A 161 -25.79 -6.02 3.39
C ASP A 161 -24.58 -5.91 4.33
N GLU A 162 -23.73 -6.94 4.36
CA GLU A 162 -22.42 -6.83 5.01
C GLU A 162 -21.57 -5.80 4.27
N ILE A 163 -21.05 -4.80 4.97
CA ILE A 163 -20.20 -3.75 4.39
C ILE A 163 -18.78 -3.72 4.95
N MET A 164 -18.56 -4.34 6.12
CA MET A 164 -17.26 -4.46 6.74
C MET A 164 -17.22 -5.72 7.59
N THR A 165 -16.08 -6.42 7.59
CA THR A 165 -15.83 -7.59 8.43
C THR A 165 -14.50 -7.44 9.14
N MET A 166 -14.49 -7.67 10.46
CA MET A 166 -13.33 -7.63 11.34
C MET A 166 -13.12 -9.03 11.92
N LEU A 167 -12.19 -9.80 11.36
CA LEU A 167 -12.00 -11.21 11.71
C LEU A 167 -10.57 -11.68 11.41
N GLY A 168 -9.95 -12.36 12.39
CA GLY A 168 -8.64 -12.98 12.24
C GLY A 168 -7.48 -11.98 12.33
N ALA A 169 -6.54 -12.23 13.24
CA ALA A 169 -5.43 -11.33 13.53
C ALA A 169 -5.89 -9.85 13.59
N SER A 170 -5.31 -8.98 12.78
CA SER A 170 -5.73 -7.57 12.65
C SER A 170 -6.35 -7.25 11.29
N TYR A 171 -6.89 -8.26 10.61
CA TYR A 171 -7.45 -8.11 9.27
C TYR A 171 -8.87 -7.54 9.30
N PHE A 172 -9.17 -6.80 8.24
CA PHE A 172 -10.51 -6.38 7.93
C PHE A 172 -10.74 -6.23 6.43
N ARG A 173 -11.97 -6.47 5.99
CA ARG A 173 -12.40 -6.24 4.60
C ARG A 173 -13.57 -5.28 4.60
N VAL A 174 -13.70 -4.49 3.54
CA VAL A 174 -14.75 -3.49 3.39
C VAL A 174 -15.25 -3.51 1.95
N ILE A 175 -16.53 -3.25 1.75
CA ILE A 175 -17.12 -3.09 0.42
C ILE A 175 -17.97 -1.82 0.32
N GLY A 176 -18.05 -1.30 -0.90
CA GLY A 176 -18.98 -0.28 -1.37
C GLY A 176 -20.18 -0.87 -2.11
N LYS A 177 -21.03 0.02 -2.62
CA LYS A 177 -22.25 -0.37 -3.34
C LYS A 177 -21.93 -1.25 -4.56
N GLY A 178 -22.62 -2.38 -4.66
CA GLY A 178 -22.52 -3.32 -5.77
C GLY A 178 -21.25 -4.18 -5.80
N GLN A 179 -20.40 -4.07 -4.78
CA GLN A 179 -19.14 -4.80 -4.69
C GLN A 179 -19.32 -6.16 -3.99
N VAL A 180 -18.33 -7.03 -4.12
CA VAL A 180 -18.16 -8.27 -3.34
C VAL A 180 -16.81 -8.25 -2.64
N TYR A 181 -16.64 -8.99 -1.54
CA TYR A 181 -15.35 -9.03 -0.85
C TYR A 181 -14.23 -9.57 -1.75
N GLY A 182 -13.08 -8.92 -1.68
CA GLY A 182 -11.83 -9.38 -2.28
C GLY A 182 -10.68 -9.16 -1.29
N LEU A 183 -9.79 -8.24 -1.63
CA LEU A 183 -8.63 -7.86 -0.82
C LEU A 183 -9.01 -7.43 0.61
N SER A 184 -8.04 -7.54 1.52
CA SER A 184 -8.11 -7.14 2.92
C SER A 184 -7.15 -6.00 3.24
N ALA A 185 -7.46 -5.24 4.29
CA ALA A 185 -6.51 -4.39 4.99
C ALA A 185 -6.14 -5.02 6.34
N ARG A 186 -5.06 -4.57 6.97
CA ARG A 186 -4.72 -4.94 8.36
C ARG A 186 -4.36 -3.71 9.18
N GLY A 187 -4.42 -3.85 10.52
CA GLY A 187 -3.96 -2.79 11.42
C GLY A 187 -2.46 -2.53 11.30
N MET A 188 -1.65 -3.59 11.28
CA MET A 188 -0.19 -3.56 11.26
C MET A 188 0.38 -4.85 10.68
N ALA A 189 1.54 -4.78 10.03
CA ALA A 189 2.33 -5.92 9.60
C ALA A 189 3.73 -5.86 10.22
N ILE A 190 4.31 -6.99 10.64
CA ILE A 190 5.62 -7.03 11.28
C ILE A 190 6.46 -8.15 10.67
N ASP A 191 7.66 -7.81 10.21
CA ASP A 191 8.62 -8.75 9.62
C ASP A 191 8.05 -9.58 8.46
N THR A 192 7.04 -9.09 7.73
CA THR A 192 6.47 -9.76 6.55
C THR A 192 7.55 -10.12 5.54
N ALA A 193 7.49 -11.34 5.03
CA ALA A 193 8.46 -11.91 4.09
C ALA A 193 9.92 -11.90 4.59
N SER A 194 10.15 -11.81 5.90
CA SER A 194 11.49 -11.88 6.49
C SER A 194 11.88 -13.33 6.80
N PRO A 195 13.17 -13.71 6.71
CA PRO A 195 13.63 -15.06 7.03
C PRO A 195 13.33 -15.51 8.47
N SER A 196 13.17 -14.56 9.41
CA SER A 196 12.79 -14.84 10.80
C SER A 196 11.33 -15.27 10.98
N GLY A 197 10.51 -15.17 9.94
CA GLY A 197 9.07 -15.36 9.99
C GLY A 197 8.31 -14.05 10.27
N GLU A 198 7.10 -13.97 9.71
CA GLU A 198 6.17 -12.87 9.94
C GLU A 198 5.54 -12.99 11.34
N GLU A 199 5.46 -11.85 12.02
CA GLU A 199 4.64 -11.71 13.22
C GLU A 199 3.28 -11.13 12.83
N PHE A 200 2.20 -11.74 13.32
CA PHE A 200 0.82 -11.33 13.01
C PHE A 200 0.16 -10.66 14.21
N PRO A 201 0.19 -9.31 14.30
CA PRO A 201 -0.56 -8.57 15.30
C PRO A 201 -2.05 -8.86 15.22
N ARG A 202 -2.72 -8.88 16.38
CA ARG A 202 -4.17 -9.11 16.45
C ARG A 202 -4.92 -7.95 17.08
N PHE A 203 -6.11 -7.65 16.56
CA PHE A 203 -7.07 -6.89 17.33
C PHE A 203 -7.64 -7.78 18.43
N LYS A 204 -7.60 -7.31 19.68
CA LYS A 204 -8.05 -8.08 20.85
C LYS A 204 -9.32 -7.52 21.48
N GLU A 205 -9.56 -6.22 21.30
CA GLU A 205 -10.69 -5.52 21.90
C GLU A 205 -11.17 -4.40 20.97
N PHE A 206 -12.49 -4.24 20.89
CA PHE A 206 -13.17 -3.25 20.09
C PHE A 206 -14.15 -2.42 20.94
N TRP A 207 -14.34 -1.17 20.55
CA TRP A 207 -15.37 -0.28 21.06
C TRP A 207 -16.11 0.31 19.86
N ILE A 208 -17.39 0.00 19.73
CA ILE A 208 -18.22 0.44 18.61
C ILE A 208 -19.16 1.51 19.14
N GLU A 209 -19.05 2.73 18.63
CA GLU A 209 -19.92 3.82 19.02
C GLU A 209 -21.32 3.59 18.43
N LYS A 210 -22.34 3.59 19.29
CA LYS A 210 -23.74 3.46 18.86
C LYS A 210 -24.11 4.67 18.01
N PRO A 211 -24.36 4.50 16.70
CA PRO A 211 -24.70 5.61 15.83
C PRO A 211 -26.11 6.13 16.14
N GLY A 212 -26.30 7.43 15.98
CA GLY A 212 -27.61 8.07 16.00
C GLY A 212 -28.47 7.67 14.79
N PRO A 213 -29.76 8.04 14.78
CA PRO A 213 -30.69 7.65 13.72
C PRO A 213 -30.35 8.19 12.33
N ASP A 214 -29.77 9.38 12.28
CA ASP A 214 -29.44 10.08 11.04
C ASP A 214 -27.95 9.96 10.67
N ASP A 215 -27.16 9.22 11.47
CA ASP A 215 -25.74 9.06 11.22
C ASP A 215 -25.49 8.17 9.99
N ASN A 216 -24.65 8.67 9.10
CA ASN A 216 -24.23 8.00 7.87
C ASN A 216 -22.80 7.43 7.96
N HIS A 217 -22.28 7.31 9.17
CA HIS A 217 -20.98 6.73 9.45
C HIS A 217 -21.00 5.94 10.76
N LEU A 218 -20.04 5.04 10.92
CA LEU A 218 -19.86 4.26 12.14
C LEU A 218 -18.41 4.44 12.65
N VAL A 219 -18.27 4.75 13.93
CA VAL A 219 -16.96 4.88 14.59
C VAL A 219 -16.65 3.59 15.35
N ILE A 220 -15.48 3.02 15.08
CA ILE A 220 -14.99 1.79 15.70
C ILE A 220 -13.59 2.08 16.23
N PHE A 221 -13.37 1.90 17.53
CA PHE A 221 -12.03 1.87 18.11
C PHE A 221 -11.56 0.44 18.27
N ALA A 222 -10.26 0.21 18.08
CA ALA A 222 -9.66 -1.11 18.19
C ALA A 222 -8.32 -1.06 18.92
N LEU A 223 -8.11 -2.03 19.82
CA LEU A 223 -6.84 -2.27 20.51
C LEU A 223 -6.15 -3.47 19.86
N LEU A 224 -4.91 -3.25 19.45
CA LEU A 224 -4.04 -4.22 18.81
C LEU A 224 -2.89 -4.63 19.74
N ASP A 225 -2.57 -5.91 19.75
CA ASP A 225 -1.51 -6.49 20.55
C ASP A 225 -0.79 -7.58 19.77
N SER A 226 0.51 -7.65 19.94
CA SER A 226 1.44 -8.49 19.20
C SER A 226 2.65 -8.76 20.08
N PRO A 227 3.47 -9.81 19.88
CA PRO A 227 4.69 -10.02 20.66
C PRO A 227 5.57 -8.78 20.85
N ARG A 228 5.83 -8.00 19.79
CA ARG A 228 6.78 -6.87 19.82
C ARG A 228 6.15 -5.50 19.59
N ALA A 229 4.83 -5.40 19.46
CA ALA A 229 4.15 -4.13 19.30
C ALA A 229 2.73 -4.12 19.87
N THR A 230 2.20 -2.93 20.10
CA THR A 230 0.79 -2.66 20.39
C THR A 230 0.31 -1.50 19.53
N GLY A 231 -1.00 -1.31 19.44
CA GLY A 231 -1.55 -0.15 18.77
C GLY A 231 -2.99 0.16 19.15
N ALA A 232 -3.36 1.42 18.98
CA ALA A 232 -4.70 1.94 19.15
C ALA A 232 -5.18 2.54 17.83
N TYR A 233 -6.42 2.24 17.47
CA TYR A 233 -7.00 2.64 16.19
C TYR A 233 -8.38 3.25 16.40
N GLN A 234 -8.68 4.28 15.62
CA GLN A 234 -10.04 4.78 15.39
C GLN A 234 -10.32 4.65 13.90
N LEU A 235 -11.33 3.87 13.55
CA LEU A 235 -11.82 3.65 12.19
C LEU A 235 -13.18 4.34 12.06
N THR A 236 -13.31 5.26 11.11
CA THR A 236 -14.60 5.90 10.78
C THR A 236 -15.07 5.41 9.43
N LEU A 237 -16.00 4.46 9.45
CA LEU A 237 -16.58 3.82 8.26
C LEU A 237 -17.67 4.69 7.66
N ARG A 238 -17.57 5.02 6.37
CA ARG A 238 -18.52 5.84 5.61
C ARG A 238 -18.99 5.07 4.38
N PRO A 239 -20.11 4.33 4.47
CA PRO A 239 -20.62 3.53 3.37
C PRO A 239 -21.06 4.40 2.19
N GLY A 240 -20.84 3.92 0.97
CA GLY A 240 -21.27 4.63 -0.23
C GLY A 240 -20.98 3.84 -1.50
N THR A 241 -21.10 4.49 -2.66
CA THR A 241 -20.62 3.89 -3.93
C THR A 241 -19.16 3.51 -3.82
N ASN A 242 -18.37 4.43 -3.27
CA ASN A 242 -17.05 4.15 -2.72
C ASN A 242 -17.21 4.20 -1.21
N THR A 243 -16.83 3.13 -0.52
CA THR A 243 -16.81 3.15 0.95
C THR A 243 -15.47 3.73 1.40
N LEU A 244 -15.53 4.70 2.31
CA LEU A 244 -14.33 5.30 2.89
C LEU A 244 -14.14 4.81 4.31
N VAL A 245 -12.89 4.59 4.72
CA VAL A 245 -12.53 4.39 6.13
C VAL A 245 -11.43 5.37 6.49
N ASP A 246 -11.76 6.37 7.31
CA ASP A 246 -10.74 7.21 7.94
C ASP A 246 -10.12 6.44 9.11
N VAL A 247 -8.81 6.25 9.09
CA VAL A 247 -8.05 5.55 10.13
C VAL A 247 -7.11 6.53 10.82
N LYS A 248 -7.22 6.62 12.14
CA LYS A 248 -6.19 7.21 13.00
C LYS A 248 -5.54 6.10 13.79
N SER A 249 -4.21 6.07 13.84
CA SER A 249 -3.48 5.04 14.57
C SER A 249 -2.39 5.60 15.47
N ARG A 250 -2.21 4.97 16.63
CA ARG A 250 -1.12 5.21 17.59
C ARG A 250 -0.46 3.88 17.87
N MET A 251 0.77 3.72 17.39
CA MET A 251 1.52 2.48 17.44
C MET A 251 2.66 2.61 18.44
N PHE A 252 2.95 1.53 19.17
CA PHE A 252 4.04 1.48 20.15
C PHE A 252 4.81 0.18 19.98
N LEU A 253 6.13 0.27 19.86
CA LEU A 253 6.98 -0.93 19.90
C LEU A 253 7.21 -1.35 21.35
N ARG A 254 7.06 -2.64 21.64
CA ARG A 254 7.50 -3.27 22.90
C ARG A 254 8.97 -3.66 22.82
N ASP A 255 9.41 -4.05 21.63
CA ASP A 255 10.80 -4.38 21.31
C ASP A 255 11.08 -3.97 19.85
N LYS A 256 12.36 -3.97 19.46
CA LYS A 256 12.78 -3.68 18.09
C LYS A 256 12.24 -4.74 17.13
N VAL A 257 11.85 -4.29 15.95
CA VAL A 257 11.40 -5.11 14.83
C VAL A 257 12.28 -4.82 13.61
N ASN A 258 12.41 -5.77 12.69
CA ASN A 258 13.22 -5.56 11.48
C ASN A 258 12.44 -4.77 10.43
N LYS A 259 11.14 -5.06 10.30
CA LYS A 259 10.21 -4.35 9.42
C LYS A 259 8.91 -4.06 10.15
N LEU A 260 8.44 -2.83 10.02
CA LEU A 260 7.09 -2.41 10.40
C LEU A 260 6.34 -1.98 9.14
N GLY A 261 5.24 -2.67 8.83
CA GLY A 261 4.31 -2.33 7.76
C GLY A 261 3.13 -1.52 8.30
N VAL A 262 3.03 -0.27 7.85
CA VAL A 262 1.95 0.68 8.13
C VAL A 262 0.93 0.64 7.00
N ALA A 263 -0.35 0.68 7.37
CA ALA A 263 -1.49 0.57 6.46
C ALA A 263 -1.33 -0.62 5.46
N PRO A 264 -1.13 -1.86 5.95
CA PRO A 264 -0.97 -3.00 5.07
C PRO A 264 -2.27 -3.36 4.35
N LEU A 265 -2.13 -3.69 3.06
CA LEU A 265 -3.12 -4.33 2.21
C LEU A 265 -2.66 -5.76 1.88
N THR A 266 -3.61 -6.66 1.69
CA THR A 266 -3.38 -8.07 1.36
C THR A 266 -4.40 -8.51 0.33
N SER A 267 -3.94 -9.12 -0.75
CA SER A 267 -4.77 -9.49 -1.91
C SER A 267 -4.31 -10.82 -2.49
N MET A 268 -5.00 -11.27 -3.52
CA MET A 268 -4.69 -12.46 -4.28
C MET A 268 -4.47 -12.13 -5.77
N PHE A 269 -3.45 -12.73 -6.39
CA PHE A 269 -3.25 -12.78 -7.84
C PHE A 269 -2.75 -14.18 -8.25
N LEU A 270 -3.53 -14.89 -9.07
CA LEU A 270 -3.17 -16.22 -9.57
C LEU A 270 -2.55 -16.16 -10.97
N PHE A 271 -3.31 -15.57 -11.90
CA PHE A 271 -2.91 -15.36 -13.29
C PHE A 271 -3.75 -14.22 -13.90
N GLY A 272 -3.19 -13.58 -14.91
CA GLY A 272 -3.83 -12.49 -15.64
C GLY A 272 -3.24 -12.34 -17.04
N ALA A 273 -3.67 -11.33 -17.79
CA ALA A 273 -3.17 -11.16 -19.16
C ALA A 273 -1.64 -10.97 -19.25
N ASN A 274 -1.00 -10.47 -18.19
CA ASN A 274 0.45 -10.30 -18.07
C ASN A 274 1.18 -11.59 -17.69
N GLN A 275 0.49 -12.56 -17.08
CA GLN A 275 1.02 -13.88 -16.74
C GLN A 275 -0.11 -14.90 -16.89
N PRO A 276 -0.40 -15.38 -18.11
CA PRO A 276 -1.53 -16.27 -18.36
C PRO A 276 -1.39 -17.61 -17.63
N SER A 277 -2.53 -18.26 -17.35
CA SER A 277 -2.55 -19.59 -16.73
C SER A 277 -1.76 -20.60 -17.58
N ARG A 278 -0.93 -21.39 -16.91
CA ARG A 278 -0.18 -22.50 -17.54
C ARG A 278 -1.05 -23.71 -17.86
N VAL A 279 -2.20 -23.81 -17.20
CA VAL A 279 -3.19 -24.89 -17.39
C VAL A 279 -4.42 -24.29 -18.06
N PRO A 280 -5.03 -24.97 -19.05
CA PRO A 280 -6.28 -24.51 -19.63
C PRO A 280 -7.32 -24.19 -18.56
N ASN A 281 -7.81 -22.95 -18.59
CA ASN A 281 -8.84 -22.46 -17.70
C ASN A 281 -9.85 -21.67 -18.55
N TYR A 282 -11.15 -21.81 -18.24
CA TYR A 282 -12.17 -21.04 -18.96
C TYR A 282 -12.13 -19.55 -18.58
N ARG A 283 -11.65 -19.26 -17.36
CA ARG A 283 -11.36 -17.90 -16.90
C ARG A 283 -10.11 -17.38 -17.59
N ARG A 284 -10.13 -16.13 -18.06
CA ARG A 284 -8.96 -15.50 -18.69
C ARG A 284 -8.01 -14.93 -17.63
N GLU A 285 -8.59 -14.44 -16.53
CA GLU A 285 -7.89 -13.82 -15.41
C GLU A 285 -8.54 -14.28 -14.09
N LEU A 286 -7.74 -14.39 -13.03
CA LEU A 286 -8.20 -14.77 -11.69
C LEU A 286 -7.34 -14.06 -10.65
N HIS A 287 -7.89 -12.99 -10.07
CA HIS A 287 -7.23 -12.16 -9.07
C HIS A 287 -8.19 -11.16 -8.42
N ASP A 288 -7.84 -10.70 -7.22
CA ASP A 288 -8.53 -9.67 -6.44
C ASP A 288 -7.96 -8.27 -6.68
N SER A 289 -6.74 -8.21 -7.21
CA SER A 289 -6.07 -6.99 -7.65
C SER A 289 -5.15 -7.34 -8.81
N SER A 290 -4.95 -6.40 -9.72
CA SER A 290 -4.12 -6.56 -10.91
C SER A 290 -2.78 -5.81 -10.81
N GLY A 291 -2.65 -4.86 -9.89
CA GLY A 291 -1.44 -4.04 -9.76
C GLY A 291 -1.38 -3.21 -8.47
N LEU A 292 -0.16 -2.86 -8.09
CA LEU A 292 0.15 -1.83 -7.10
C LEU A 292 0.24 -0.47 -7.80
N SER A 293 -0.52 0.51 -7.31
CA SER A 293 -0.40 1.91 -7.72
C SER A 293 0.28 2.71 -6.61
N ILE A 294 1.13 3.67 -6.98
CA ILE A 294 1.80 4.58 -6.03
C ILE A 294 1.74 6.00 -6.60
N GLN A 295 1.43 6.97 -5.75
CA GLN A 295 1.58 8.39 -6.03
C GLN A 295 2.65 8.97 -5.11
N ALA A 296 3.80 9.32 -5.67
CA ALA A 296 4.90 9.95 -4.95
C ALA A 296 4.62 11.45 -4.70
N ALA A 297 5.33 12.03 -3.73
CA ALA A 297 5.20 13.46 -3.39
C ALA A 297 5.55 14.40 -4.55
N ASN A 298 6.46 13.98 -5.43
CA ASN A 298 6.88 14.74 -6.60
C ASN A 298 5.84 14.76 -7.73
N GLY A 299 4.71 14.05 -7.57
CA GLY A 299 3.65 13.95 -8.57
C GLY A 299 3.78 12.76 -9.52
N GLU A 300 4.85 11.96 -9.44
CA GLU A 300 4.97 10.73 -10.21
C GLU A 300 3.91 9.72 -9.76
N TRP A 301 3.21 9.15 -10.75
CA TRP A 301 2.40 7.96 -10.57
C TRP A 301 3.15 6.76 -11.10
N LEU A 302 3.16 5.67 -10.34
CA LEU A 302 3.74 4.40 -10.72
C LEU A 302 2.67 3.31 -10.68
N TRP A 303 2.68 2.45 -11.68
CA TRP A 303 1.84 1.26 -11.78
C TRP A 303 2.71 0.02 -11.94
N ARG A 304 2.63 -0.89 -10.96
CA ARG A 304 3.32 -2.18 -10.91
C ARG A 304 2.31 -3.30 -11.07
N PRO A 305 2.08 -3.85 -12.28
CA PRO A 305 1.25 -5.04 -12.46
C PRO A 305 1.74 -6.18 -11.57
N LEU A 306 0.83 -6.95 -10.96
CA LEU A 306 1.18 -8.05 -10.06
C LEU A 306 1.56 -9.31 -10.86
N ASN A 307 2.36 -10.17 -10.23
CA ASN A 307 2.66 -11.51 -10.71
C ASN A 307 2.42 -12.54 -9.60
N ASN A 308 2.34 -13.81 -9.99
CA ASN A 308 2.46 -14.98 -9.14
C ASN A 308 3.82 -15.64 -9.43
N PRO A 309 4.92 -15.18 -8.81
CA PRO A 309 6.27 -15.66 -9.10
C PRO A 309 6.48 -17.09 -8.59
N LYS A 310 7.50 -17.79 -9.10
CA LYS A 310 7.89 -19.13 -8.59
C LYS A 310 8.63 -19.08 -7.25
N HIS A 311 9.22 -17.92 -6.93
CA HIS A 311 9.96 -17.66 -5.70
C HIS A 311 9.42 -16.39 -5.05
N LEU A 312 9.56 -16.28 -3.74
CA LEU A 312 9.20 -15.06 -2.99
C LEU A 312 9.86 -13.84 -3.62
N SER A 313 9.07 -12.83 -3.98
CA SER A 313 9.57 -11.57 -4.53
C SER A 313 9.19 -10.39 -3.64
N ILE A 314 10.15 -9.49 -3.44
CA ILE A 314 9.95 -8.27 -2.65
C ILE A 314 10.44 -7.10 -3.51
N SER A 315 9.52 -6.25 -3.97
CA SER A 315 9.84 -4.99 -4.65
C SER A 315 9.76 -3.83 -3.66
N SER A 316 10.69 -2.88 -3.74
CA SER A 316 10.82 -1.77 -2.80
C SER A 316 10.86 -0.43 -3.54
N PHE A 317 9.83 0.39 -3.36
CA PHE A 317 9.71 1.72 -3.99
C PHE A 317 10.01 2.80 -2.95
N SER A 318 11.25 3.28 -2.91
CA SER A 318 11.67 4.35 -2.01
C SER A 318 11.02 5.67 -2.40
N VAL A 319 10.26 6.25 -1.48
CA VAL A 319 9.60 7.54 -1.66
C VAL A 319 9.63 8.33 -0.36
N GLU A 320 9.53 9.65 -0.44
CA GLU A 320 9.36 10.52 0.71
C GLU A 320 7.97 11.14 0.65
N ASN A 321 7.23 11.10 1.75
CA ASN A 321 5.87 11.64 1.88
C ASN A 321 4.89 11.17 0.78
N PRO A 322 4.67 9.84 0.62
CA PRO A 322 3.76 9.34 -0.41
C PRO A 322 2.38 10.01 -0.32
N ARG A 323 1.82 10.42 -1.47
CA ARG A 323 0.45 10.97 -1.54
C ARG A 323 -0.61 9.88 -1.60
N GLY A 324 -0.21 8.68 -2.00
CA GLY A 324 -0.97 7.48 -1.74
C GLY A 324 -0.36 6.25 -2.38
N PHE A 325 -0.88 5.09 -2.02
CA PHE A 325 -0.55 3.81 -2.62
C PHE A 325 -1.70 2.83 -2.43
N GLY A 326 -1.80 1.79 -3.26
CA GLY A 326 -2.91 0.85 -3.15
C GLY A 326 -2.82 -0.34 -4.08
N LEU A 327 -3.56 -1.39 -3.76
CA LEU A 327 -3.79 -2.53 -4.64
C LEU A 327 -5.08 -2.28 -5.42
N LEU A 328 -4.96 -2.18 -6.74
CA LEU A 328 -6.08 -1.83 -7.62
C LEU A 328 -6.43 -3.01 -8.52
N GLN A 329 -7.71 -3.09 -8.83
CA GLN A 329 -8.31 -4.01 -9.79
C GLN A 329 -8.71 -3.22 -11.05
N ARG A 330 -7.79 -3.15 -12.03
CA ARG A 330 -8.04 -2.53 -13.34
C ARG A 330 -8.47 -3.60 -14.34
N GLY A 331 -9.51 -3.29 -15.12
CA GLY A 331 -10.16 -4.29 -15.99
C GLY A 331 -11.27 -5.00 -15.24
N ARG A 332 -12.51 -4.58 -15.46
CA ARG A 332 -13.70 -5.06 -14.74
C ARG A 332 -14.75 -5.65 -15.68
N ASP A 333 -14.36 -5.91 -16.92
CA ASP A 333 -15.27 -6.54 -17.87
C ASP A 333 -15.47 -8.00 -17.42
N PHE A 334 -16.73 -8.40 -17.20
CA PHE A 334 -17.04 -9.77 -16.73
C PHE A 334 -16.38 -10.84 -17.61
N SER A 335 -16.21 -10.58 -18.91
CA SER A 335 -15.56 -11.50 -19.84
C SER A 335 -14.07 -11.77 -19.62
N GLN A 336 -13.42 -11.00 -18.75
CA GLN A 336 -12.06 -11.29 -18.30
C GLN A 336 -12.05 -12.42 -17.25
N TYR A 337 -13.14 -12.56 -16.48
CA TYR A 337 -13.20 -13.47 -15.34
C TYR A 337 -14.13 -14.66 -15.56
N GLU A 338 -15.31 -14.44 -16.18
CA GLU A 338 -16.33 -15.46 -16.50
C GLU A 338 -16.84 -16.28 -15.29
N ASP A 339 -16.50 -15.87 -14.07
CA ASP A 339 -16.87 -16.57 -12.84
C ASP A 339 -18.16 -16.00 -12.23
N LEU A 340 -19.22 -16.80 -12.18
CA LEU A 340 -20.52 -16.40 -11.67
C LEU A 340 -20.62 -16.41 -10.13
N ASP A 341 -19.77 -17.19 -9.47
CA ASP A 341 -19.80 -17.38 -8.01
C ASP A 341 -18.92 -16.34 -7.33
N ASP A 342 -17.65 -16.23 -7.77
CA ASP A 342 -16.63 -15.44 -7.08
C ASP A 342 -16.60 -13.96 -7.48
N ARG A 343 -17.16 -13.62 -8.65
CA ARG A 343 -17.36 -12.24 -9.14
C ARG A 343 -16.15 -11.32 -8.95
N TYR A 344 -14.97 -11.77 -9.37
CA TYR A 344 -13.71 -11.00 -9.31
C TYR A 344 -13.83 -9.61 -9.96
N ASP A 345 -14.68 -9.47 -10.99
CA ASP A 345 -15.02 -8.21 -11.67
C ASP A 345 -15.60 -7.13 -10.71
N LYS A 346 -16.20 -7.57 -9.60
CA LYS A 346 -16.83 -6.74 -8.58
C LYS A 346 -16.01 -6.55 -7.30
N ARG A 347 -14.80 -7.12 -7.23
CA ARG A 347 -13.94 -6.98 -6.05
C ARG A 347 -13.32 -5.57 -6.01
N PRO A 348 -13.28 -4.90 -4.85
CA PRO A 348 -12.82 -3.52 -4.76
C PRO A 348 -11.33 -3.39 -5.04
N SER A 349 -10.94 -2.24 -5.59
CA SER A 349 -9.63 -1.65 -5.35
C SER A 349 -9.58 -1.03 -3.96
N ALA A 350 -8.41 -1.04 -3.32
CA ALA A 350 -8.16 -0.29 -2.09
C ALA A 350 -6.99 0.68 -2.26
N TRP A 351 -7.25 1.94 -1.94
CA TRP A 351 -6.27 3.03 -2.01
C TRP A 351 -6.08 3.70 -0.66
N ILE A 352 -4.84 3.80 -0.22
CA ILE A 352 -4.42 4.48 1.00
C ILE A 352 -3.99 5.89 0.63
N GLU A 353 -4.65 6.85 1.25
CA GLU A 353 -4.33 8.28 1.16
C GLU A 353 -3.80 8.73 2.54
N PRO A 354 -2.47 8.83 2.72
CA PRO A 354 -1.85 9.35 3.93
C PRO A 354 -2.38 10.74 4.31
N LYS A 355 -2.57 10.97 5.61
CA LYS A 355 -2.86 12.30 6.17
C LYS A 355 -1.61 12.84 6.84
N GLY A 356 -1.11 13.95 6.31
CA GLY A 356 0.16 14.52 6.71
C GLY A 356 1.35 13.89 5.99
N ASP A 357 2.55 14.21 6.47
CA ASP A 357 3.81 13.78 5.88
C ASP A 357 4.36 12.57 6.65
N TRP A 358 4.50 11.43 5.96
CA TRP A 358 4.96 10.16 6.55
C TRP A 358 6.48 10.01 6.58
N GLY A 359 7.22 11.03 6.13
CA GLY A 359 8.67 11.04 6.06
C GLY A 359 9.21 10.11 4.97
N LYS A 360 10.46 9.69 5.17
CA LYS A 360 11.17 8.78 4.27
C LYS A 360 10.84 7.33 4.58
N GLY A 361 10.79 6.52 3.53
CA GLY A 361 10.52 5.10 3.64
C GLY A 361 10.33 4.46 2.28
N THR A 362 9.62 3.35 2.29
CA THR A 362 9.45 2.51 1.11
C THR A 362 8.02 2.01 1.06
N VAL A 363 7.36 2.10 -0.09
CA VAL A 363 6.19 1.25 -0.35
C VAL A 363 6.74 -0.11 -0.78
N GLU A 364 6.51 -1.14 0.04
CA GLU A 364 7.01 -2.49 -0.21
C GLU A 364 5.88 -3.34 -0.78
N LEU A 365 6.16 -4.08 -1.84
CA LEU A 365 5.29 -5.09 -2.44
C LEU A 365 5.91 -6.46 -2.21
N VAL A 366 5.12 -7.39 -1.69
CA VAL A 366 5.50 -8.79 -1.49
C VAL A 366 4.60 -9.66 -2.37
N GLU A 367 5.21 -10.48 -3.21
CA GLU A 367 4.54 -11.45 -4.08
C GLU A 367 5.01 -12.85 -3.68
N ILE A 368 4.09 -13.64 -3.14
CA ILE A 368 4.33 -14.99 -2.62
C ILE A 368 3.89 -16.01 -3.68
N PRO A 369 4.66 -17.07 -3.96
CA PRO A 369 4.22 -18.14 -4.83
C PRO A 369 2.96 -18.82 -4.27
N THR A 370 1.92 -18.93 -5.09
CA THR A 370 0.72 -19.71 -4.75
C THR A 370 0.31 -20.64 -5.89
N ALA A 371 -0.26 -21.79 -5.53
CA ALA A 371 -0.82 -22.75 -6.48
C ALA A 371 -2.32 -22.55 -6.71
N ASP A 372 -3.01 -21.85 -5.80
CA ASP A 372 -4.46 -21.67 -5.80
C ASP A 372 -4.89 -20.30 -5.24
N GLU A 373 -6.15 -19.97 -5.48
CA GLU A 373 -6.84 -18.74 -5.09
C GLU A 373 -7.30 -18.68 -3.64
N THR A 374 -7.17 -19.76 -2.90
CA THR A 374 -7.66 -19.81 -1.52
C THR A 374 -6.76 -19.05 -0.54
N ASN A 375 -5.51 -18.79 -0.95
CA ASN A 375 -4.52 -18.08 -0.15
C ASN A 375 -4.18 -16.73 -0.79
N ASP A 376 -4.35 -15.66 -0.02
CA ASP A 376 -3.85 -14.34 -0.40
C ASP A 376 -2.32 -14.40 -0.50
N ASN A 377 -1.78 -14.00 -1.65
CA ASN A 377 -0.37 -14.12 -1.98
C ASN A 377 0.31 -12.78 -2.29
N ILE A 378 -0.41 -11.67 -2.10
CA ILE A 378 0.06 -10.30 -2.38
C ILE A 378 -0.04 -9.48 -1.10
N VAL A 379 1.02 -8.77 -0.74
CA VAL A 379 1.01 -7.82 0.39
C VAL A 379 1.63 -6.50 -0.05
N ALA A 380 1.01 -5.38 0.31
CA ALA A 380 1.58 -4.05 0.09
C ALA A 380 1.45 -3.18 1.35
N TYR A 381 2.50 -2.47 1.74
CA TYR A 381 2.48 -1.57 2.90
C TYR A 381 3.51 -0.45 2.78
N TRP A 382 3.33 0.60 3.58
CA TRP A 382 4.38 1.58 3.86
C TRP A 382 5.33 1.06 4.93
N LYS A 383 6.63 1.11 4.66
CA LYS A 383 7.70 0.80 5.61
C LYS A 383 8.50 2.08 5.89
N PRO A 384 8.35 2.71 7.07
CA PRO A 384 9.17 3.86 7.44
C PRO A 384 10.67 3.51 7.43
N GLU A 385 11.52 4.44 7.03
CA GLU A 385 12.98 4.25 7.06
C GLU A 385 13.51 4.19 8.50
N THR A 386 12.93 5.00 9.38
CA THR A 386 13.30 5.07 10.80
C THR A 386 12.10 4.76 11.68
N LEU A 387 12.30 3.91 12.70
CA LEU A 387 11.30 3.60 13.71
C LEU A 387 11.63 4.33 15.02
N ALA A 388 10.60 4.67 15.78
CA ALA A 388 10.77 5.20 17.12
C ALA A 388 11.35 4.12 18.05
N GLU A 389 12.02 4.52 19.13
CA GLU A 389 12.50 3.56 20.13
C GLU A 389 11.31 2.89 20.86
N PRO A 390 11.47 1.66 21.39
CA PRO A 390 10.41 0.99 22.14
C PRO A 390 9.79 1.87 23.23
N GLY A 391 8.47 1.83 23.33
CA GLY A 391 7.64 2.64 24.23
C GLY A 391 7.31 4.05 23.72
N GLN A 392 7.97 4.53 22.67
CA GLN A 392 7.62 5.79 22.03
C GLN A 392 6.44 5.62 21.06
N GLU A 393 5.65 6.68 20.93
CA GLU A 393 4.49 6.71 20.04
C GLU A 393 4.90 6.96 18.60
N MET A 394 4.29 6.21 17.68
CA MET A 394 4.28 6.52 16.25
C MET A 394 2.84 6.71 15.79
N ALA A 395 2.54 7.86 15.18
CA ALA A 395 1.21 8.20 14.71
C ALA A 395 1.14 8.13 13.18
N PHE A 396 0.18 7.36 12.67
CA PHE A 396 -0.09 7.27 11.23
C PHE A 396 -1.59 7.40 10.97
N ASP A 397 -1.98 8.53 10.41
CA ASP A 397 -3.36 8.80 10.03
C ASP A 397 -3.49 8.68 8.50
N TYR A 398 -4.56 8.05 8.01
CA TYR A 398 -4.80 7.83 6.59
C TYR A 398 -6.28 7.61 6.28
N ARG A 399 -6.65 7.72 5.00
CA ARG A 399 -7.97 7.33 4.49
C ARG A 399 -7.82 6.15 3.54
N LEU A 400 -8.60 5.11 3.77
CA LEU A 400 -8.80 4.00 2.84
C LEU A 400 -10.00 4.27 1.94
N HIS A 401 -9.82 4.13 0.63
CA HIS A 401 -10.87 4.19 -0.37
C HIS A 401 -11.11 2.79 -0.93
N TRP A 402 -12.33 2.28 -0.78
CA TRP A 402 -12.77 1.00 -1.34
C TRP A 402 -13.68 1.25 -2.54
N THR A 403 -13.18 1.00 -3.74
CA THR A 403 -13.80 1.55 -4.97
C THR A 403 -13.73 0.56 -6.15
N MET A 404 -14.68 0.69 -7.07
CA MET A 404 -14.59 0.12 -8.43
C MET A 404 -14.41 1.20 -9.51
N GLN A 405 -14.16 2.44 -9.08
CA GLN A 405 -13.94 3.61 -9.92
C GLN A 405 -12.48 4.04 -9.72
N GLU A 406 -11.53 3.27 -10.26
CA GLU A 406 -10.10 3.54 -10.11
C GLU A 406 -9.72 4.92 -10.68
N ASN A 407 -10.46 5.41 -11.66
CA ASN A 407 -10.30 6.75 -12.21
C ASN A 407 -10.63 7.88 -11.21
N SER A 408 -11.44 7.64 -10.16
CA SER A 408 -11.77 8.67 -9.17
C SER A 408 -10.64 8.93 -8.18
N ILE A 409 -9.67 8.02 -8.07
CA ILE A 409 -8.49 8.15 -7.21
C ILE A 409 -7.23 8.52 -8.01
N HIS A 410 -7.28 8.49 -9.34
CA HIS A 410 -6.18 8.82 -10.23
C HIS A 410 -6.26 10.28 -10.71
N SER A 411 -5.13 10.89 -11.07
CA SER A 411 -5.14 12.22 -11.70
C SER A 411 -5.85 12.17 -13.06
N PRO A 412 -6.79 13.09 -13.37
CA PRO A 412 -7.43 13.17 -14.68
C PRO A 412 -6.49 13.71 -15.78
N ASP A 413 -5.42 14.40 -15.37
CA ASP A 413 -4.42 15.01 -16.27
C ASP A 413 -3.38 14.01 -16.76
N LEU A 414 -3.48 12.74 -16.33
CA LEU A 414 -2.51 11.69 -16.60
C LEU A 414 -3.23 10.44 -17.12
N GLY A 415 -2.72 9.87 -18.20
CA GLY A 415 -3.12 8.54 -18.63
C GLY A 415 -2.59 7.45 -17.71
N TRP A 416 -3.24 6.31 -17.69
CA TRP A 416 -2.87 5.15 -16.90
C TRP A 416 -2.91 3.87 -17.74
N VAL A 417 -2.22 2.85 -17.28
CA VAL A 417 -2.22 1.51 -17.86
C VAL A 417 -3.57 0.86 -17.61
N LYS A 418 -4.34 0.62 -18.67
CA LYS A 418 -5.57 -0.16 -18.63
C LYS A 418 -5.28 -1.64 -18.39
N GLN A 419 -4.29 -2.17 -19.11
CA GLN A 419 -3.92 -3.58 -19.09
C GLN A 419 -2.49 -3.78 -19.57
N THR A 420 -1.87 -4.88 -19.12
CA THR A 420 -0.60 -5.40 -19.61
C THR A 420 -0.84 -6.81 -20.11
N GLN A 421 -0.54 -7.08 -21.38
CA GLN A 421 -0.66 -8.40 -21.99
C GLN A 421 0.73 -8.94 -22.30
N ARG A 422 0.98 -10.21 -21.98
CA ARG A 422 2.21 -10.90 -22.32
C ARG A 422 1.96 -11.94 -23.39
N SER A 423 2.88 -12.03 -24.35
CA SER A 423 2.86 -13.04 -25.40
C SER A 423 4.27 -13.49 -25.74
N ILE A 424 4.38 -14.59 -26.48
CA ILE A 424 5.61 -14.94 -27.17
C ILE A 424 5.83 -13.87 -28.25
N GLY A 425 7.04 -13.35 -28.33
CA GLY A 425 7.43 -12.46 -29.41
C GLY A 425 7.54 -13.22 -30.72
N ASP A 426 7.02 -12.61 -31.79
CA ASP A 426 7.09 -13.17 -33.12
C ASP A 426 7.42 -12.10 -34.16
N VAL A 427 7.93 -12.56 -35.30
CA VAL A 427 8.13 -11.73 -36.49
C VAL A 427 7.25 -12.24 -37.62
N ARG A 428 6.64 -11.30 -38.37
CA ARG A 428 5.89 -11.62 -39.58
C ARG A 428 6.88 -11.78 -40.74
N GLN A 429 6.93 -12.97 -41.31
CA GLN A 429 7.76 -13.27 -42.47
C GLN A 429 7.15 -12.69 -43.75
N SER A 430 7.93 -12.68 -44.84
CA SER A 430 7.47 -12.26 -46.18
C SER A 430 6.30 -13.09 -46.71
N ASN A 431 6.20 -14.37 -46.31
CA ASN A 431 5.08 -15.27 -46.58
C ASN A 431 3.85 -15.01 -45.67
N LEU A 432 3.88 -13.95 -44.87
CA LEU A 432 2.86 -13.50 -43.92
C LEU A 432 2.65 -14.40 -42.68
N ILE A 433 3.40 -15.50 -42.54
CA ILE A 433 3.36 -16.40 -41.39
C ILE A 433 4.15 -15.77 -40.23
N ARG A 434 3.62 -15.88 -39.00
CA ARG A 434 4.32 -15.47 -37.78
C ARG A 434 5.17 -16.62 -37.27
N GLN A 435 6.41 -16.33 -36.91
CA GLN A 435 7.30 -17.28 -36.25
C GLN A 435 7.86 -16.70 -34.96
N PRO A 436 7.84 -17.47 -33.84
CA PRO A 436 8.53 -17.09 -32.62
C PRO A 436 10.00 -16.80 -32.90
N ASP A 437 10.51 -15.68 -32.37
CA ASP A 437 11.89 -15.24 -32.57
C ASP A 437 12.74 -15.36 -31.29
N GLY A 438 12.19 -16.03 -30.26
CA GLY A 438 12.80 -16.19 -28.95
C GLY A 438 12.68 -14.96 -28.04
N SER A 439 12.01 -13.89 -28.47
CA SER A 439 11.67 -12.76 -27.60
C SER A 439 10.36 -12.99 -26.85
N LEU A 440 10.14 -12.22 -25.78
CA LEU A 440 8.85 -12.02 -25.14
C LEU A 440 8.28 -10.67 -25.60
N ALA A 441 6.96 -10.61 -25.79
CA ALA A 441 6.25 -9.39 -26.13
C ALA A 441 5.36 -8.92 -24.98
N PHE A 442 5.44 -7.64 -24.65
CA PHE A 442 4.54 -6.94 -23.72
C PHE A 442 3.74 -5.90 -24.49
N LEU A 443 2.42 -5.97 -24.40
CA LEU A 443 1.51 -5.00 -24.96
C LEU A 443 0.83 -4.24 -23.81
N VAL A 444 1.19 -2.97 -23.66
CA VAL A 444 0.74 -2.09 -22.59
C VAL A 444 -0.20 -1.05 -23.18
N ASP A 445 -1.47 -1.09 -22.79
CA ASP A 445 -2.45 -0.10 -23.24
C ASP A 445 -2.56 1.04 -22.22
N PHE A 446 -2.19 2.24 -22.63
CA PHE A 446 -2.41 3.47 -21.87
C PHE A 446 -3.71 4.14 -22.31
N VAL A 447 -4.54 4.54 -21.35
CA VAL A 447 -5.82 5.22 -21.55
C VAL A 447 -5.96 6.36 -20.55
N GLY A 448 -6.89 7.29 -20.77
CA GLY A 448 -7.22 8.33 -19.80
C GLY A 448 -7.79 9.57 -20.46
N PRO A 449 -8.40 10.50 -19.71
CA PRO A 449 -9.03 11.69 -20.26
C PRO A 449 -8.07 12.53 -21.10
N VAL A 450 -6.84 12.73 -20.63
CA VAL A 450 -5.80 13.51 -21.32
C VAL A 450 -5.42 12.91 -22.68
N LEU A 451 -5.39 11.57 -22.80
CA LEU A 451 -5.08 10.89 -24.06
C LEU A 451 -6.29 10.87 -25.00
N ALA A 452 -7.48 10.62 -24.46
CA ALA A 452 -8.72 10.53 -25.24
C ALA A 452 -9.17 11.87 -25.82
N ALA A 453 -8.72 12.99 -25.23
CA ALA A 453 -8.97 14.34 -25.73
C ALA A 453 -8.10 14.71 -26.94
N LEU A 454 -7.03 13.96 -27.20
CA LEU A 454 -6.13 14.23 -28.32
C LEU A 454 -6.53 13.39 -29.55
N PRO A 455 -6.43 13.94 -30.77
CA PRO A 455 -6.38 13.11 -31.97
C PRO A 455 -5.11 12.26 -31.96
N GLU A 456 -4.92 11.39 -32.95
CA GLU A 456 -3.64 10.73 -33.15
C GLU A 456 -2.53 11.77 -33.27
N ASP A 457 -1.70 11.85 -32.22
CA ASP A 457 -0.59 12.79 -32.11
C ASP A 457 0.73 12.02 -32.22
N LYS A 458 1.48 12.31 -33.29
CA LYS A 458 2.78 11.70 -33.60
C LYS A 458 3.92 12.26 -32.74
N THR A 459 3.68 13.33 -31.99
CA THR A 459 4.65 13.88 -31.04
C THR A 459 4.69 13.11 -29.72
N ILE A 460 3.71 12.22 -29.49
CA ILE A 460 3.71 11.32 -28.35
C ILE A 460 4.66 10.15 -28.61
N ARG A 461 5.60 9.94 -27.69
CA ARG A 461 6.60 8.87 -27.73
C ARG A 461 6.66 8.12 -26.40
N SER A 462 7.14 6.88 -26.47
CA SER A 462 7.47 6.09 -25.28
C SER A 462 8.88 6.42 -24.80
N GLN A 463 9.04 6.62 -23.49
CA GLN A 463 10.31 6.52 -22.81
C GLN A 463 10.38 5.15 -22.15
N VAL A 464 11.40 4.36 -22.46
CA VAL A 464 11.57 2.99 -21.94
C VAL A 464 12.93 2.90 -21.26
N THR A 465 12.97 2.30 -20.08
CA THR A 465 14.21 1.90 -19.39
C THR A 465 14.12 0.44 -19.01
N THR A 466 15.25 -0.26 -19.07
CA THR A 466 15.35 -1.68 -18.76
C THR A 466 16.65 -1.92 -17.99
N ASP A 467 16.69 -2.99 -17.20
CA ASP A 467 17.94 -3.42 -16.59
C ASP A 467 18.92 -4.06 -17.58
N ASP A 468 20.11 -4.41 -17.08
CA ASP A 468 21.17 -5.04 -17.86
C ASP A 468 20.82 -6.47 -18.33
N ASN A 469 19.78 -7.11 -17.78
CA ASN A 469 19.34 -8.46 -18.16
C ASN A 469 18.43 -8.47 -19.40
N VAL A 470 18.10 -7.29 -19.94
CA VAL A 470 17.25 -7.12 -21.13
C VAL A 470 18.07 -6.77 -22.37
N GLU A 471 17.71 -7.40 -23.48
CA GLU A 471 17.95 -6.87 -24.83
C GLU A 471 16.61 -6.40 -25.40
N LEU A 472 16.46 -5.09 -25.59
CA LEU A 472 15.26 -4.49 -26.17
C LEU A 472 15.30 -4.64 -27.70
N VAL A 473 14.45 -5.52 -28.23
CA VAL A 473 14.34 -5.85 -29.66
C VAL A 473 13.40 -4.88 -30.38
N GLU A 474 12.30 -4.49 -29.73
CA GLU A 474 11.30 -3.58 -30.30
C GLU A 474 10.75 -2.64 -29.23
N ASN A 475 10.63 -1.37 -29.58
CA ASN A 475 9.83 -0.37 -28.87
C ASN A 475 8.91 0.30 -29.89
N ASN A 476 7.64 -0.08 -29.89
CA ASN A 476 6.68 0.40 -30.87
C ASN A 476 5.42 0.95 -30.19
N LEU A 477 5.20 2.25 -30.32
CA LEU A 477 4.01 2.93 -29.82
C LEU A 477 3.03 3.20 -30.97
N ARG A 478 1.75 2.86 -30.78
CA ARG A 478 0.69 3.13 -31.75
C ARG A 478 -0.54 3.70 -31.06
N TYR A 479 -1.20 4.65 -31.72
CA TYR A 479 -2.53 5.07 -31.31
C TYR A 479 -3.52 3.89 -31.45
N ASN A 480 -4.38 3.73 -30.45
CA ASN A 480 -5.43 2.72 -30.42
C ASN A 480 -6.79 3.41 -30.61
N PRO A 481 -7.40 3.38 -31.81
CA PRO A 481 -8.64 4.09 -32.07
C PRO A 481 -9.85 3.52 -31.32
N VAL A 482 -9.76 2.27 -30.84
CA VAL A 482 -10.85 1.64 -30.08
C VAL A 482 -10.91 2.17 -28.66
N THR A 483 -9.76 2.29 -28.00
CA THR A 483 -9.68 2.80 -26.62
C THR A 483 -9.46 4.31 -26.53
N LYS A 484 -9.18 4.97 -27.67
CA LYS A 484 -8.73 6.37 -27.75
C LYS A 484 -7.51 6.64 -26.87
N GLY A 485 -6.62 5.66 -26.80
CA GLY A 485 -5.38 5.69 -26.04
C GLY A 485 -4.20 5.29 -26.91
N TYR A 486 -3.11 4.85 -26.28
CA TYR A 486 -1.93 4.37 -26.99
C TYR A 486 -1.55 2.98 -26.52
N ARG A 487 -1.18 2.12 -27.47
CA ARG A 487 -0.62 0.79 -27.20
C ARG A 487 0.88 0.84 -27.40
N LEU A 488 1.62 0.55 -26.34
CA LEU A 488 3.05 0.28 -26.38
C LEU A 488 3.27 -1.22 -26.57
N THR A 489 4.05 -1.59 -27.57
CA THR A 489 4.55 -2.96 -27.78
C THR A 489 6.04 -2.96 -27.50
N LEU A 490 6.46 -3.71 -26.49
CA LEU A 490 7.86 -3.99 -26.19
C LEU A 490 8.15 -5.44 -26.56
N ARG A 491 9.17 -5.69 -27.38
CA ARG A 491 9.76 -7.04 -27.50
C ARG A 491 11.12 -7.06 -26.87
N VAL A 492 11.34 -8.04 -26.01
CA VAL A 492 12.56 -8.16 -25.20
C VAL A 492 13.09 -9.58 -25.25
N LYS A 493 14.41 -9.73 -25.25
CA LYS A 493 15.05 -11.00 -24.94
C LYS A 493 15.67 -10.90 -23.54
N VAL A 494 15.44 -11.93 -22.74
CA VAL A 494 16.03 -12.07 -21.41
C VAL A 494 17.36 -12.79 -21.57
N LYS A 495 18.44 -12.20 -21.06
CA LYS A 495 19.80 -12.77 -21.20
C LYS A 495 20.02 -13.94 -20.26
N ASP A 496 19.52 -13.84 -19.02
CA ASP A 496 19.59 -14.87 -17.99
C ASP A 496 18.21 -15.03 -17.34
N SER A 497 17.51 -16.10 -17.69
CA SER A 497 16.16 -16.37 -17.19
C SER A 497 16.13 -16.75 -15.71
N SER A 498 17.27 -17.09 -15.09
CA SER A 498 17.32 -17.42 -13.65
C SER A 498 17.24 -16.18 -12.76
N LYS A 499 17.34 -14.98 -13.36
CA LYS A 499 17.25 -13.69 -12.67
C LYS A 499 15.95 -12.97 -13.05
N PRO A 500 15.35 -12.21 -12.12
CA PRO A 500 14.26 -11.31 -12.47
C PRO A 500 14.76 -10.22 -13.43
N THR A 501 13.82 -9.63 -14.16
CA THR A 501 14.08 -8.55 -15.12
C THR A 501 13.12 -7.39 -14.87
N GLU A 502 13.64 -6.18 -14.75
CA GLU A 502 12.86 -4.96 -14.56
C GLU A 502 12.82 -4.10 -15.83
N MET A 503 11.64 -3.58 -16.11
CA MET A 503 11.37 -2.65 -17.21
C MET A 503 10.45 -1.54 -16.73
N ARG A 504 10.68 -0.31 -17.22
CA ARG A 504 9.79 0.82 -17.00
C ARG A 504 9.44 1.47 -18.33
N ALA A 505 8.22 1.99 -18.43
CA ALA A 505 7.79 2.78 -19.56
C ALA A 505 6.74 3.82 -19.19
N TYR A 506 6.81 4.99 -19.84
CA TYR A 506 5.78 6.02 -19.78
C TYR A 506 5.75 6.80 -21.09
N LEU A 507 4.69 7.57 -21.31
CA LEU A 507 4.51 8.37 -22.52
C LEU A 507 4.85 9.83 -22.27
N LEU A 508 5.57 10.41 -23.21
CA LEU A 508 5.95 11.82 -23.26
C LEU A 508 5.34 12.46 -24.51
N ARG A 509 4.95 13.73 -24.40
CA ARG A 509 4.55 14.56 -25.53
C ARG A 509 5.50 15.74 -25.67
N GLU A 510 5.95 16.01 -26.89
CA GLU A 510 6.66 17.26 -27.19
C GLU A 510 5.67 18.40 -27.38
N ILE A 511 5.84 19.46 -26.61
CA ILE A 511 5.06 20.70 -26.74
C ILE A 511 6.01 21.88 -26.97
N PRO A 512 5.59 22.92 -27.72
CA PRO A 512 6.37 24.16 -27.81
C PRO A 512 6.55 24.77 -26.41
N ALA A 513 7.76 25.24 -26.07
CA ALA A 513 8.01 25.89 -24.79
C ALA A 513 7.25 27.21 -24.71
N GLU A 514 6.51 27.41 -23.62
CA GLU A 514 5.92 28.70 -23.31
C GLU A 514 7.00 29.66 -22.78
N PRO A 515 7.15 30.89 -23.32
CA PRO A 515 8.09 31.87 -22.79
C PRO A 515 7.80 32.16 -21.32
N GLY A 516 8.73 31.80 -20.42
CA GLY A 516 8.65 32.12 -18.99
C GLY A 516 8.05 31.05 -18.07
N LYS A 517 7.71 29.85 -18.56
CA LYS A 517 7.38 28.69 -17.72
C LYS A 517 8.48 27.64 -17.80
N GLU A 518 9.06 27.27 -16.65
CA GLU A 518 9.91 26.08 -16.58
C GLU A 518 9.06 24.81 -16.84
N PRO A 519 9.59 23.83 -17.57
CA PRO A 519 8.97 22.51 -17.72
C PRO A 519 8.60 21.89 -16.38
N ALA A 520 7.43 21.27 -16.29
CA ALA A 520 7.16 20.26 -15.26
C ALA A 520 8.00 19.01 -15.58
N LEU A 521 9.30 19.06 -15.31
CA LEU A 521 10.15 17.88 -15.30
C LEU A 521 9.83 17.09 -14.02
N LEU A 522 9.02 16.03 -14.17
CA LEU A 522 9.13 14.89 -13.26
C LEU A 522 10.51 14.29 -13.50
N VAL A 523 11.49 14.69 -12.69
CA VAL A 523 12.87 14.19 -12.78
C VAL A 523 12.83 12.71 -12.39
N ALA A 524 12.87 11.83 -13.40
CA ALA A 524 13.29 10.45 -13.21
C ALA A 524 14.71 10.45 -12.62
N ASP A 525 14.96 9.58 -11.63
CA ASP A 525 16.16 9.55 -10.81
C ASP A 525 17.48 9.77 -11.58
N LYS A 526 18.15 10.89 -11.31
CA LYS A 526 19.55 11.17 -11.73
C LYS A 526 20.59 10.24 -11.07
N ALA A 527 20.14 9.24 -10.30
CA ALA A 527 21.02 8.31 -9.58
C ALA A 527 21.62 7.24 -10.49
N GLU A 528 20.97 6.89 -11.62
CA GLU A 528 21.49 5.86 -12.53
C GLU A 528 22.54 6.40 -13.51
N GLU A 529 22.40 7.64 -14.01
CA GLU A 529 23.41 8.25 -14.91
C GLU A 529 24.79 8.37 -14.26
N LYS A 530 24.85 8.66 -12.95
CA LYS A 530 26.13 8.71 -12.22
C LYS A 530 26.78 7.34 -12.02
N LYS A 531 26.00 6.26 -11.95
CA LYS A 531 26.53 4.88 -11.86
C LYS A 531 27.03 4.39 -13.22
N ALA A 532 26.36 4.77 -14.32
CA ALA A 532 26.80 4.46 -15.68
C ALA A 532 28.15 5.15 -16.01
N ALA A 533 28.28 6.43 -15.69
CA ALA A 533 29.52 7.19 -15.90
C ALA A 533 30.71 6.67 -15.05
N ALA A 534 30.43 6.15 -13.85
CA ALA A 534 31.47 5.56 -13.00
C ALA A 534 31.94 4.17 -13.46
N LYS A 535 31.08 3.39 -14.14
CA LYS A 535 31.44 2.09 -14.72
C LYS A 535 32.28 2.22 -16.00
N GLU A 536 32.08 3.26 -16.79
CA GLU A 536 32.83 3.49 -18.03
C GLU A 536 34.29 3.91 -17.78
N ALA A 537 34.59 4.47 -16.60
CA ALA A 537 35.93 4.88 -16.18
C ALA A 537 36.82 3.74 -15.64
N ALA A 538 36.32 2.51 -15.51
CA ALA A 538 37.05 1.39 -14.95
C ALA A 538 37.19 0.22 -15.94
N LYS A 539 38.11 0.34 -16.91
CA LYS A 539 38.69 -0.82 -17.62
C LYS A 539 40.00 -1.22 -16.95
N PRO A 540 40.20 -2.49 -16.56
CA PRO A 540 41.53 -2.97 -16.19
C PRO A 540 42.31 -3.43 -17.42
N ALA A 541 43.62 -3.20 -17.34
CA ALA A 541 44.62 -3.63 -18.30
C ALA A 541 44.82 -5.16 -18.32
N VAL A 542 45.23 -5.62 -19.49
CA VAL A 542 45.53 -7.01 -19.88
C VAL A 542 46.59 -7.67 -18.99
N ALA A 543 46.34 -8.91 -18.56
CA ALA A 543 47.37 -9.86 -18.15
C ALA A 543 47.08 -11.26 -18.71
N LYS A 544 48.16 -11.91 -19.16
CA LYS A 544 48.24 -13.19 -19.88
C LYS A 544 47.80 -14.37 -19.01
N GLU A 545 47.20 -15.39 -19.64
CA GLU A 545 47.22 -16.75 -19.10
C GLU A 545 47.48 -17.79 -20.19
N SER A 546 48.26 -18.79 -19.80
CA SER A 546 48.79 -19.92 -20.55
C SER A 546 47.94 -21.17 -20.36
N ALA A 547 48.18 -22.15 -21.24
CA ALA A 547 47.35 -23.30 -21.60
C ALA A 547 47.23 -24.47 -20.59
N ASN A 548 46.36 -25.42 -20.99
CA ASN A 548 46.09 -26.80 -20.52
C ASN A 548 45.21 -26.95 -19.26
N ASP A 549 44.28 -27.90 -19.13
CA ASP A 549 44.10 -29.20 -19.79
C ASP A 549 42.63 -29.69 -19.71
N GLN A 550 42.36 -30.78 -20.44
CA GLN A 550 41.08 -31.45 -20.70
C GLN A 550 40.47 -32.26 -19.52
N VAL A 551 39.17 -32.63 -19.67
CA VAL A 551 38.57 -33.99 -19.53
C VAL A 551 37.27 -34.11 -18.69
N GLU A 552 36.23 -34.64 -19.39
CA GLU A 552 35.07 -35.51 -19.06
C GLU A 552 34.06 -35.32 -17.90
N ILE A 553 32.83 -34.98 -18.30
CA ILE A 553 31.55 -35.74 -18.21
C ILE A 553 31.43 -36.91 -17.19
N ALA A 554 30.43 -36.82 -16.30
CA ALA A 554 29.57 -37.96 -15.92
C ALA A 554 28.18 -37.51 -15.43
N LYS A 555 27.16 -38.29 -15.81
CA LYS A 555 25.71 -38.15 -15.54
C LYS A 555 25.27 -38.84 -14.23
N ALA A 556 23.97 -38.64 -13.91
CA ALA A 556 23.07 -39.41 -13.03
C ALA A 556 23.03 -38.93 -11.57
N ASP A 557 21.91 -38.91 -10.82
CA ASP A 557 20.52 -39.29 -11.03
C ASP A 557 19.67 -38.57 -9.95
N ALA A 558 18.38 -38.37 -10.20
CA ALA A 558 17.42 -37.93 -9.18
C ALA A 558 16.98 -39.13 -8.29
N PRO A 559 16.54 -38.88 -7.03
CA PRO A 559 15.13 -39.15 -6.77
C PRO A 559 14.40 -38.21 -5.78
N LYS A 560 13.09 -38.20 -6.02
CA LYS A 560 11.90 -37.83 -5.23
C LYS A 560 12.00 -37.50 -3.72
N ALA A 561 11.29 -36.40 -3.43
CA ALA A 561 10.41 -36.05 -2.31
C ALA A 561 10.08 -37.09 -1.22
N GLU A 562 10.19 -36.65 0.04
CA GLU A 562 9.31 -37.04 1.15
C GLU A 562 9.12 -35.88 2.14
N ALA A 563 7.92 -35.81 2.71
CA ALA A 563 7.42 -34.74 3.57
C ALA A 563 7.88 -34.89 5.03
N ALA A 564 8.15 -33.77 5.71
CA ALA A 564 8.25 -33.74 7.18
C ALA A 564 7.77 -32.39 7.76
N LYS A 565 6.82 -32.49 8.71
CA LYS A 565 6.36 -31.42 9.61
C LYS A 565 7.34 -31.27 10.80
N PRO A 566 7.26 -30.16 11.58
CA PRO A 566 8.44 -29.51 12.14
C PRO A 566 8.78 -29.99 13.56
N GLU A 567 10.09 -30.10 13.83
CA GLU A 567 10.62 -30.24 15.19
C GLU A 567 11.16 -28.90 15.71
N THR A 568 10.79 -28.64 16.96
CA THR A 568 11.24 -27.59 17.85
C THR A 568 12.74 -27.69 18.17
N ALA A 569 13.49 -26.59 18.06
CA ALA A 569 14.83 -26.49 18.63
C ALA A 569 14.99 -25.21 19.45
N LYS A 570 15.28 -25.41 20.75
CA LYS A 570 15.84 -24.43 21.68
C LYS A 570 17.25 -24.05 21.22
N SER A 571 17.62 -22.78 21.33
CA SER A 571 19.02 -22.34 21.23
C SER A 571 19.49 -21.75 22.55
N GLU A 572 20.50 -22.40 23.13
CA GLU A 572 21.29 -21.94 24.27
C GLU A 572 22.26 -20.82 23.85
N ALA A 573 22.60 -20.00 24.85
CA ALA A 573 23.46 -18.84 24.74
C ALA A 573 24.95 -19.19 24.72
N GLY A 574 25.72 -18.49 23.89
CA GLY A 574 27.18 -18.44 23.94
C GLY A 574 27.67 -16.99 23.85
N LYS A 575 28.31 -16.50 24.91
CA LYS A 575 29.02 -15.22 25.02
C LYS A 575 30.28 -15.21 24.14
N ALA A 576 30.62 -14.06 23.57
CA ALA A 576 32.00 -13.70 23.24
C ALA A 576 32.22 -12.19 23.38
N ASP A 577 33.41 -11.86 23.88
CA ASP A 577 33.87 -10.61 24.46
C ASP A 577 34.06 -9.43 23.49
N ALA A 578 33.89 -8.22 24.04
CA ALA A 578 34.28 -6.95 23.44
C ALA A 578 35.66 -6.52 23.96
N ALA A 579 36.56 -6.17 23.04
CA ALA A 579 37.80 -5.45 23.34
C ALA A 579 37.83 -4.10 22.62
N LYS A 580 38.30 -3.12 23.39
CA LYS A 580 38.30 -1.67 23.22
C LYS A 580 39.63 -1.25 22.56
N ALA A 581 39.63 -0.23 21.70
CA ALA A 581 40.80 0.62 21.48
C ALA A 581 40.38 2.01 20.98
N ASP A 582 40.98 3.02 21.58
CA ASP A 582 40.67 4.45 21.50
C ASP A 582 41.83 5.21 20.83
N ALA A 583 41.46 6.31 20.16
CA ALA A 583 42.15 7.56 19.80
C ALA A 583 43.69 7.65 19.60
N ALA A 584 44.11 8.41 18.57
CA ALA A 584 44.68 9.77 18.76
C ALA A 584 45.13 10.51 17.47
N LYS A 585 44.66 11.79 17.38
CA LYS A 585 45.31 13.07 17.00
C LYS A 585 46.06 13.28 15.67
N GLY A 586 45.73 14.40 15.03
CA GLY A 586 46.62 15.22 14.19
C GLY A 586 45.93 16.51 13.71
N LYS A 587 46.45 17.69 14.07
CA LYS A 587 45.92 19.05 13.85
C LYS A 587 46.50 19.73 12.59
N GLY A 588 45.83 20.78 12.11
CA GLY A 588 46.41 21.99 11.51
C GLY A 588 46.29 22.07 9.98
N GLU A 589 46.11 23.21 9.32
CA GLU A 589 45.94 24.60 9.71
C GLU A 589 45.47 25.40 8.47
N VAL A 590 45.07 26.64 8.66
CA VAL A 590 44.38 27.56 7.74
C VAL A 590 45.38 28.38 6.92
N ALA A 591 45.04 28.74 5.66
CA ALA A 591 45.48 30.00 5.05
C ALA A 591 44.54 30.45 3.91
N LYS A 592 44.37 31.77 3.81
CA LYS A 592 43.43 32.55 2.99
C LYS A 592 44.24 33.50 2.07
N ALA A 593 43.53 34.19 1.18
CA ALA A 593 43.95 35.34 0.33
C ALA A 593 44.47 34.95 -1.08
N ASP A 594 44.25 35.69 -2.17
CA ASP A 594 43.68 37.03 -2.35
C ASP A 594 43.21 37.22 -3.82
N ALA A 595 42.48 38.31 -4.06
CA ALA A 595 41.93 38.72 -5.35
C ALA A 595 42.78 39.77 -6.11
N SER A 596 42.70 39.83 -7.44
CA SER A 596 42.85 41.04 -8.29
C SER A 596 42.53 40.66 -9.76
N LYS A 597 41.48 41.23 -10.40
CA LYS A 597 41.34 42.48 -11.19
C LYS A 597 42.06 42.54 -12.56
N ALA A 598 41.24 42.42 -13.61
CA ALA A 598 41.13 43.16 -14.88
C ALA A 598 42.35 43.82 -15.56
N ASP A 599 42.49 43.60 -16.88
CA ASP A 599 42.46 44.69 -17.89
C ASP A 599 42.18 44.17 -19.32
N ALA A 600 41.65 45.05 -20.17
CA ALA A 600 41.27 44.82 -21.57
C ALA A 600 42.33 45.36 -22.55
N SER A 601 42.50 44.76 -23.73
CA SER A 601 42.78 45.52 -24.98
C SER A 601 42.86 44.67 -26.26
N LYS A 602 42.16 45.19 -27.27
CA LYS A 602 42.46 45.31 -28.71
C LYS A 602 42.48 44.08 -29.64
N ALA A 603 41.68 44.25 -30.70
CA ALA A 603 41.63 43.47 -31.92
C ALA A 603 42.83 43.75 -32.83
N GLU A 604 43.31 42.70 -33.50
CA GLU A 604 44.21 42.82 -34.66
C GLU A 604 43.77 41.86 -35.77
N VAL A 605 43.75 42.39 -36.99
CA VAL A 605 43.35 41.73 -38.23
C VAL A 605 44.61 41.14 -38.88
N ALA A 606 44.64 39.83 -39.13
CA ALA A 606 45.72 39.19 -39.84
C ALA A 606 45.56 39.34 -41.37
N LYS A 607 46.58 39.90 -42.04
CA LYS A 607 46.79 39.89 -43.50
C LYS A 607 48.02 39.04 -43.81
N ASP A 608 48.00 38.32 -44.93
CA ASP A 608 49.12 37.46 -45.34
C ASP A 608 50.09 38.17 -46.32
N LYS A 609 51.29 37.57 -46.50
CA LYS A 609 52.52 38.19 -47.00
C LYS A 609 52.56 38.69 -48.46
N ASP A 610 51.47 38.68 -49.20
CA ASP A 610 51.38 39.24 -50.56
C ASP A 610 50.22 40.23 -50.76
N GLY A 611 49.62 40.76 -49.70
CA GLY A 611 48.74 41.94 -49.79
C GLY A 611 47.43 41.75 -50.56
N LYS A 612 46.89 40.53 -50.64
CA LYS A 612 45.54 40.24 -51.16
C LYS A 612 44.59 39.78 -50.06
N GLU A 613 43.35 40.28 -50.09
CA GLU A 613 42.24 39.84 -49.23
C GLU A 613 41.88 38.37 -49.51
N ILE A 614 41.67 37.60 -48.45
CA ILE A 614 41.23 36.21 -48.51
C ILE A 614 39.70 36.21 -48.68
N GLN A 615 39.20 35.80 -49.85
CA GLN A 615 37.79 35.46 -50.05
C GLN A 615 37.48 34.12 -49.37
N GLN A 616 36.49 34.12 -48.47
CA GLN A 616 35.89 32.91 -47.90
C GLN A 616 35.12 32.13 -48.99
N PRO A 617 35.11 30.78 -48.95
CA PRO A 617 34.17 29.99 -49.75
C PRO A 617 32.74 30.21 -49.25
N GLU A 618 31.78 30.28 -50.18
CA GLU A 618 30.34 30.42 -49.89
C GLU A 618 29.87 29.31 -48.94
N THR A 619 29.48 29.72 -47.73
CA THR A 619 28.74 28.89 -46.78
C THR A 619 27.29 28.77 -47.24
N GLU A 620 26.85 27.53 -47.44
CA GLU A 620 25.44 27.17 -47.54
C GLU A 620 24.68 27.79 -46.36
N ALA A 621 23.63 28.57 -46.64
CA ALA A 621 22.86 29.27 -45.63
C ALA A 621 22.24 28.27 -44.64
N ALA A 622 22.74 28.29 -43.39
CA ALA A 622 22.10 27.62 -42.28
C ALA A 622 20.66 28.15 -42.13
N PRO A 623 19.66 27.30 -41.83
CA PRO A 623 18.30 27.77 -41.61
C PRO A 623 18.29 28.72 -40.39
N THR A 624 18.09 30.02 -40.64
CA THR A 624 17.93 31.05 -39.64
C THR A 624 16.52 31.02 -39.06
N HIS A 625 16.20 29.97 -38.31
CA HIS A 625 15.20 29.99 -37.26
C HIS A 625 15.64 28.97 -36.21
N PRO A 626 16.00 29.37 -34.97
CA PRO A 626 16.10 28.39 -33.90
C PRO A 626 14.73 27.73 -33.79
N GLU A 627 14.66 26.40 -33.89
CA GLU A 627 13.44 25.68 -33.53
C GLU A 627 12.99 26.21 -32.17
N PRO A 628 11.70 26.55 -31.99
CA PRO A 628 11.22 26.98 -30.69
C PRO A 628 11.59 25.88 -29.68
N ALA A 629 12.18 26.28 -28.55
CA ALA A 629 12.57 25.34 -27.51
C ALA A 629 11.39 24.39 -27.24
N LYS A 630 11.63 23.08 -27.23
CA LYS A 630 10.59 22.07 -27.01
C LYS A 630 10.63 21.66 -25.54
N THR A 631 9.46 21.49 -24.94
CA THR A 631 9.28 20.99 -23.57
C THR A 631 8.66 19.60 -23.63
N LEU A 632 9.06 18.72 -22.70
CA LEU A 632 8.50 17.39 -22.55
C LEU A 632 7.43 17.39 -21.47
N GLN A 633 6.22 17.01 -21.87
CA GLN A 633 5.10 16.79 -20.96
C GLN A 633 4.96 15.29 -20.72
N VAL A 634 4.93 14.88 -19.45
CA VAL A 634 4.57 13.51 -19.08
C VAL A 634 3.07 13.34 -19.27
N MET A 635 2.68 12.34 -20.06
CA MET A 635 1.29 12.09 -20.45
C MET A 635 0.67 10.93 -19.71
N THR A 636 1.47 10.04 -19.11
CA THR A 636 0.98 8.85 -18.40
C THR A 636 1.74 8.60 -17.10
N GLU A 637 1.16 7.79 -16.23
CA GLU A 637 1.91 7.13 -15.16
C GLU A 637 3.05 6.28 -15.72
N THR A 638 4.00 5.93 -14.85
CA THR A 638 5.08 5.00 -15.13
C THR A 638 4.58 3.57 -14.95
N TRP A 639 4.46 2.83 -16.04
CA TRP A 639 4.40 1.37 -16.01
C TRP A 639 5.75 0.83 -15.54
N SER A 640 5.77 0.04 -14.47
CA SER A 640 6.96 -0.63 -13.93
C SER A 640 6.65 -2.12 -13.83
N TYR A 641 7.32 -2.94 -14.63
CA TYR A 641 7.06 -4.37 -14.68
C TYR A 641 8.33 -5.15 -14.35
N GLN A 642 8.20 -6.09 -13.42
CA GLN A 642 9.23 -7.07 -13.15
C GLN A 642 8.76 -8.40 -13.72
N LEU A 643 9.47 -8.92 -14.71
CA LEU A 643 9.35 -10.30 -15.14
C LEU A 643 10.03 -11.18 -14.07
N PRO A 644 9.31 -12.10 -13.41
CA PRO A 644 9.91 -12.99 -12.43
C PRO A 644 11.03 -13.85 -13.03
N SER A 645 11.94 -14.35 -12.19
CA SER A 645 12.86 -15.38 -12.62
C SER A 645 12.11 -16.66 -13.01
N ASP A 646 12.74 -17.44 -13.89
CA ASP A 646 12.26 -18.70 -14.45
C ASP A 646 10.96 -18.57 -15.29
N GLU A 647 10.71 -17.39 -15.87
CA GLU A 647 9.58 -17.09 -16.78
C GLU A 647 10.00 -16.84 -18.23
#